data_AF-A0A971SLF0-F1
#
_entry.id   AF-A0A971SLF0-F1
#
_cell.length_a   1.000
_cell.length_b   1.000
_cell.length_c   1.000
_cell.angle_alpha   90.00
_cell.angle_beta   90.00
_cell.angle_gamma   90.00
#
_symmetry.space_group_name_H-M   'P 1'
#
loop_
_entity.id
_entity.type
_entity.pdbx_description
1 polymer ?
#
loop_
_entity_poly.entity_id
_entity_poly.type
_entity_poly.pdbx_seq_one_letter_code
_entity_poly.pdbx_strand_id
1 'polypeptide(L)'
;MSKTRGVFFFCLSLLLLVLSPLTAQANSDLLNYLPLGANIIQCFALAEFDADSDGEYLVLYTLKDNYALTLLDLIDGRYQEVYYVNLGKGNSKTGGKMKFGATGYSYRILHLDDLDGDGILEFWTVFHPEGSSYAELTMHKYKNNCYIAVFTARAQYDLQFMDYEGQFVVHEVNYLDGNPNSELLTVTSRVWDLRDYQLKGGTEGYQMTREDYRHFSRSRQRPVLFGPEAKKERTVLCWGNALNKLAEIPSGVRAILPLLPGNANLLEWEMDQALDDDIDEEYVFTYLVPSPASPSKILIQAAMADWDFEQCRYRLVPLSFQAYGRARDQEGYLYKSVYILPGTGLNHLAFLGNGLELPSLKLTILNNNGLFLEEAAVFNANWHLQLVEKYENRSLSYQVITADLDKGTGLLKTRVYEAHPEGAYHEFGTFVLCGEDVLTTRGYKERYYHIEEPVWKAGGYEYLLFRTFHEQINPFVSRLPEANYSGPLTDYIFKYLTPFRIHHWVVRDLDRDGKEEALLLMRTDDDLWGWPEYRVGLLRQENGWLQLQELGPVFANLGEGEPASGVYLADLVGDRELEIIFLHREYDLRTRSRKLRLEIYAKQGPAWKRAHEIDLVYDDLRLCAIDGELWLYGFVREGQNNEAGIVYGFEWRNGRFNYRQRSNVSRFSVFLEGLSTLRTDFLRPEYMVFPRGAEQPAATDHP
;
A
#
# COMPACT_ATOMS: atom_id res chain seq x y z
N MET A 1 -20.69 -14.91 -47.29
CA MET A 1 -20.52 -14.93 -45.82
C MET A 1 -19.25 -15.67 -45.33
N SER A 2 -18.18 -15.81 -46.14
CA SER A 2 -16.91 -16.44 -45.71
C SER A 2 -15.72 -15.48 -45.58
N LYS A 3 -15.81 -14.24 -46.08
CA LYS A 3 -14.70 -13.26 -46.02
C LYS A 3 -14.63 -12.46 -44.72
N THR A 4 -15.75 -12.27 -44.02
CA THR A 4 -15.81 -11.53 -42.74
C THR A 4 -15.28 -12.33 -41.54
N ARG A 5 -15.30 -13.68 -41.62
CA ARG A 5 -14.76 -14.55 -40.56
C ARG A 5 -13.22 -14.60 -40.54
N GLY A 6 -12.57 -14.44 -41.69
CA GLY A 6 -11.11 -14.41 -41.78
C GLY A 6 -10.50 -13.13 -41.21
N VAL A 7 -11.16 -11.98 -41.42
CA VAL A 7 -10.74 -10.69 -40.85
C VAL A 7 -10.90 -10.67 -39.34
N PHE A 8 -11.99 -11.23 -38.81
CA PHE A 8 -12.20 -11.32 -37.36
C PHE A 8 -11.21 -12.28 -36.69
N PHE A 9 -10.85 -13.41 -37.34
CA PHE A 9 -9.83 -14.32 -36.83
C PHE A 9 -8.43 -13.69 -36.87
N PHE A 10 -8.12 -12.89 -37.91
CA PHE A 10 -6.85 -12.17 -38.00
C PHE A 10 -6.75 -11.05 -36.96
N CYS A 11 -7.82 -10.28 -36.74
CA CYS A 11 -7.88 -9.27 -35.67
C CYS A 11 -7.83 -9.90 -34.27
N LEU A 12 -8.45 -11.06 -34.05
CA LEU A 12 -8.39 -11.78 -32.78
C LEU A 12 -7.00 -12.40 -32.53
N SER A 13 -6.33 -12.88 -33.59
CA SER A 13 -4.94 -13.37 -33.52
C SER A 13 -3.95 -12.24 -33.25
N LEU A 14 -4.20 -11.05 -33.81
CA LEU A 14 -3.42 -9.83 -33.54
C LEU A 14 -3.64 -9.33 -32.09
N LEU A 15 -4.88 -9.40 -31.58
CA LEU A 15 -5.21 -9.04 -30.19
C LEU A 15 -4.61 -10.05 -29.18
N LEU A 16 -4.53 -11.33 -29.55
CA LEU A 16 -3.90 -12.38 -28.74
C LEU A 16 -2.36 -12.29 -28.71
N LEU A 17 -1.72 -11.69 -29.72
CA LEU A 17 -0.29 -11.35 -29.70
C LEU A 17 0.02 -10.14 -28.80
N VAL A 18 -0.96 -9.27 -28.53
CA VAL A 18 -0.83 -8.10 -27.66
C VAL A 18 -1.00 -8.44 -26.17
N LEU A 19 -1.52 -9.63 -25.83
CA LEU A 19 -1.69 -10.11 -24.44
C LEU A 19 -0.49 -10.92 -23.91
N SER A 20 0.70 -10.73 -24.50
CA SER A 20 1.98 -11.19 -23.93
C SER A 20 2.66 -10.02 -23.22
N PRO A 21 3.29 -10.16 -22.04
CA PRO A 21 4.22 -9.15 -21.53
C PRO A 21 5.51 -9.26 -22.36
N LEU A 22 5.45 -8.65 -23.53
CA LEU A 22 6.54 -8.25 -24.41
C LEU A 22 5.94 -7.13 -25.25
N THR A 23 6.29 -5.89 -24.96
CA THR A 23 5.94 -4.72 -25.78
C THR A 23 6.57 -4.89 -27.17
N ALA A 24 5.84 -5.55 -28.08
CA ALA A 24 6.29 -5.79 -29.45
C ALA A 24 6.52 -4.49 -30.25
N GLN A 25 6.06 -3.34 -29.73
CA GLN A 25 6.29 -2.03 -30.33
C GLN A 25 7.68 -1.46 -30.01
N ALA A 26 8.36 -1.93 -28.96
CA ALA A 26 9.73 -1.55 -28.64
C ALA A 26 10.75 -2.27 -29.55
N ASN A 27 10.50 -3.52 -29.94
CA ASN A 27 11.47 -4.32 -30.69
C ASN A 27 11.83 -3.79 -32.09
N SER A 28 10.91 -3.11 -32.80
CA SER A 28 11.24 -2.55 -34.12
C SER A 28 12.00 -1.22 -34.07
N ASP A 29 11.85 -0.46 -32.98
CA ASP A 29 12.57 0.80 -32.77
C ASP A 29 13.89 0.58 -32.03
N LEU A 30 13.97 -0.31 -31.03
CA LEU A 30 15.21 -0.63 -30.30
C LEU A 30 16.31 -1.16 -31.22
N LEU A 31 15.94 -2.04 -32.16
CA LEU A 31 16.91 -2.62 -33.11
C LEU A 31 17.58 -1.58 -34.01
N ASN A 32 16.98 -0.39 -34.17
CA ASN A 32 17.61 0.71 -34.90
C ASN A 32 18.77 1.36 -34.13
N TYR A 33 18.79 1.18 -32.80
CA TYR A 33 19.82 1.68 -31.90
C TYR A 33 20.87 0.61 -31.53
N LEU A 34 20.64 -0.65 -31.94
CA LEU A 34 21.59 -1.75 -31.75
C LEU A 34 22.39 -2.02 -33.05
N PRO A 35 23.58 -2.64 -32.95
CA PRO A 35 24.34 -3.04 -34.12
C PRO A 35 23.52 -3.93 -35.07
N LEU A 36 23.66 -3.72 -36.38
CA LEU A 36 22.96 -4.50 -37.40
C LEU A 36 23.20 -6.01 -37.22
N GLY A 37 22.12 -6.77 -37.03
CA GLY A 37 22.16 -8.21 -36.79
C GLY A 37 22.29 -8.60 -35.32
N ALA A 38 22.16 -7.66 -34.39
CA ALA A 38 22.01 -7.95 -32.97
C ALA A 38 20.71 -8.73 -32.71
N ASN A 39 20.80 -9.71 -31.82
CA ASN A 39 19.65 -10.42 -31.28
C ASN A 39 19.51 -10.08 -29.79
N ILE A 40 18.37 -9.50 -29.41
CA ILE A 40 18.10 -9.11 -28.02
C ILE A 40 17.86 -10.39 -27.20
N ILE A 41 18.59 -10.51 -26.09
CA ILE A 41 18.52 -11.64 -25.17
C ILE A 41 17.66 -11.28 -23.96
N GLN A 42 17.90 -10.10 -23.36
CA GLN A 42 17.11 -9.51 -22.27
C GLN A 42 17.04 -8.00 -22.47
N CYS A 43 15.93 -7.37 -22.07
CA CYS A 43 15.74 -5.93 -22.13
C CYS A 43 14.88 -5.48 -20.95
N PHE A 44 15.30 -4.41 -20.27
CA PHE A 44 14.55 -3.72 -19.24
C PHE A 44 14.30 -2.28 -19.69
N ALA A 45 13.08 -1.78 -19.45
CA ALA A 45 12.63 -0.46 -19.86
C ALA A 45 12.11 0.29 -18.63
N LEU A 46 12.97 1.08 -17.98
CA LEU A 46 12.77 1.65 -16.65
C LEU A 46 13.37 3.06 -16.60
N ALA A 47 12.77 3.98 -15.86
CA ALA A 47 13.30 5.35 -15.71
C ALA A 47 14.32 5.44 -14.57
N GLU A 48 14.30 4.46 -13.67
CA GLU A 48 15.06 4.42 -12.43
C GLU A 48 16.55 4.05 -12.64
N PHE A 49 17.07 4.13 -13.87
CA PHE A 49 18.50 3.93 -14.14
C PHE A 49 19.32 5.21 -13.95
N ASP A 50 18.67 6.37 -13.91
CA ASP A 50 19.25 7.61 -13.43
C ASP A 50 18.23 8.48 -12.65
N ALA A 51 18.47 9.78 -12.56
CA ALA A 51 17.68 10.69 -11.73
C ALA A 51 16.55 11.39 -12.50
N ASP A 52 16.45 11.22 -13.82
CA ASP A 52 15.38 11.79 -14.61
C ASP A 52 14.15 10.86 -14.70
N SER A 53 13.09 11.37 -15.29
CA SER A 53 11.80 10.66 -15.35
C SER A 53 11.56 9.97 -16.69
N ASP A 54 12.52 10.05 -17.61
CA ASP A 54 12.40 9.51 -18.95
C ASP A 54 12.75 8.00 -18.94
N GLY A 55 12.04 7.22 -19.76
CA GLY A 55 12.25 5.76 -19.76
C GLY A 55 13.56 5.40 -20.46
N GLU A 56 14.45 4.69 -19.76
CA GLU A 56 15.71 4.17 -20.31
C GLU A 56 15.60 2.68 -20.68
N TYR A 57 16.51 2.20 -21.55
CA TYR A 57 16.59 0.80 -21.92
C TYR A 57 17.95 0.17 -21.62
N LEU A 58 17.97 -0.81 -20.72
CA LEU A 58 19.12 -1.69 -20.51
C LEU A 58 18.97 -2.96 -21.33
N VAL A 59 19.84 -3.14 -22.32
CA VAL A 59 19.70 -4.18 -23.35
C VAL A 59 20.89 -5.12 -23.36
N LEU A 60 20.66 -6.38 -23.00
CA LEU A 60 21.59 -7.48 -23.26
C LEU A 60 21.29 -8.06 -24.64
N TYR A 61 22.27 -8.04 -25.53
CA TYR A 61 22.15 -8.60 -26.87
C TYR A 61 23.36 -9.46 -27.26
N THR A 62 23.20 -10.24 -28.32
CA THR A 62 24.29 -10.99 -28.94
C THR A 62 24.47 -10.57 -30.40
N LEU A 63 25.72 -10.45 -30.84
CA LEU A 63 26.11 -10.19 -32.22
C LEU A 63 27.22 -11.16 -32.61
N LYS A 64 26.95 -12.07 -33.56
CA LYS A 64 27.90 -13.13 -33.97
C LYS A 64 28.47 -13.91 -32.77
N ASP A 65 27.58 -14.36 -31.89
CA ASP A 65 27.87 -15.10 -30.65
C ASP A 65 28.67 -14.32 -29.58
N ASN A 66 28.88 -13.03 -29.79
CA ASN A 66 29.50 -12.13 -28.81
C ASN A 66 28.42 -11.37 -28.03
N TYR A 67 28.40 -11.53 -26.71
CA TYR A 67 27.42 -10.90 -25.83
C TYR A 67 27.88 -9.49 -25.44
N ALA A 68 26.94 -8.55 -25.45
CA ALA A 68 27.16 -7.19 -25.02
C ALA A 68 25.92 -6.63 -24.34
N LEU A 69 26.17 -5.69 -23.44
CA LEU A 69 25.17 -4.94 -22.70
C LEU A 69 25.30 -3.47 -23.09
N THR A 70 24.18 -2.80 -23.34
CA THR A 70 24.13 -1.36 -23.60
C THR A 70 22.98 -0.72 -22.81
N LEU A 71 23.20 0.48 -22.28
CA LEU A 71 22.15 1.32 -21.69
C LEU A 71 21.86 2.47 -22.65
N LEU A 72 20.58 2.63 -22.99
CA LEU A 72 20.09 3.66 -23.89
C LEU A 72 19.22 4.65 -23.11
N ASP A 73 19.57 5.92 -23.18
CA ASP A 73 18.89 7.02 -22.51
C ASP A 73 18.24 7.99 -23.53
N LEU A 74 17.10 8.58 -23.19
CA LEU A 74 16.31 9.45 -24.05
C LEU A 74 16.78 10.91 -23.99
N ILE A 75 17.84 11.23 -24.73
CA ILE A 75 18.37 12.60 -24.78
C ILE A 75 17.84 13.35 -26.01
N ASP A 76 17.20 14.51 -25.79
CA ASP A 76 16.62 15.37 -26.84
C ASP A 76 15.63 14.63 -27.76
N GLY A 77 14.84 13.72 -27.19
CA GLY A 77 13.84 12.94 -27.91
C GLY A 77 14.40 11.82 -28.80
N ARG A 78 15.66 11.41 -28.59
CA ARG A 78 16.29 10.26 -29.26
C ARG A 78 17.07 9.42 -28.28
N TYR A 79 16.97 8.10 -28.42
CA TYR A 79 17.78 7.18 -27.62
C TYR A 79 19.26 7.25 -28.02
N GLN A 80 20.13 7.42 -27.03
CA GLN A 80 21.58 7.45 -27.16
C GLN A 80 22.22 6.43 -26.22
N GLU A 81 23.29 5.78 -26.67
CA GLU A 81 24.07 4.88 -25.81
C GLU A 81 24.86 5.71 -24.77
N VAL A 82 24.54 5.51 -23.50
CA VAL A 82 25.22 6.15 -22.36
C VAL A 82 26.14 5.19 -21.61
N TYR A 83 25.95 3.88 -21.80
CA TYR A 83 26.81 2.85 -21.22
C TYR A 83 26.94 1.63 -22.13
N TYR A 84 28.13 1.02 -22.16
CA TYR A 84 28.42 -0.18 -22.96
C TYR A 84 29.40 -1.12 -22.25
N VAL A 85 29.08 -2.42 -22.24
CA VAL A 85 29.96 -3.49 -21.76
C VAL A 85 29.97 -4.64 -22.75
N ASN A 86 31.16 -5.07 -23.16
CA ASN A 86 31.35 -6.28 -23.93
C ASN A 86 31.63 -7.46 -22.99
N LEU A 87 30.69 -8.40 -22.88
CA LEU A 87 30.83 -9.61 -22.07
C LEU A 87 31.69 -10.67 -22.75
N GLY A 88 31.89 -10.56 -24.07
CA GLY A 88 32.65 -11.51 -24.84
C GLY A 88 31.82 -12.69 -25.32
N LYS A 89 32.51 -13.72 -25.83
CA LYS A 89 31.86 -14.96 -26.27
C LYS A 89 31.49 -15.81 -25.07
N GLY A 90 30.29 -16.38 -25.12
CA GLY A 90 29.84 -17.35 -24.13
C GLY A 90 30.55 -18.68 -24.27
N ASN A 91 30.74 -19.40 -23.16
CA ASN A 91 31.27 -20.75 -23.17
C ASN A 91 30.47 -21.65 -24.14
N SER A 92 31.16 -22.36 -25.03
CA SER A 92 30.52 -23.16 -26.09
C SER A 92 29.57 -24.24 -25.57
N LYS A 93 29.73 -24.70 -24.32
CA LYS A 93 28.83 -25.69 -23.70
C LYS A 93 27.57 -25.08 -23.09
N THR A 94 27.62 -23.82 -22.66
CA THR A 94 26.53 -23.18 -21.92
C THR A 94 25.90 -22.01 -22.66
N GLY A 95 26.49 -21.56 -23.77
CA GLY A 95 26.07 -20.34 -24.47
C GLY A 95 26.25 -19.09 -23.62
N GLY A 96 27.24 -19.08 -22.70
CA GLY A 96 27.47 -17.97 -21.79
C GLY A 96 26.61 -17.96 -20.53
N LYS A 97 25.66 -18.88 -20.39
CA LYS A 97 24.84 -18.98 -19.18
C LYS A 97 25.59 -19.71 -18.08
N MET A 98 25.46 -19.23 -16.86
CA MET A 98 25.89 -19.97 -15.68
C MET A 98 24.84 -21.01 -15.29
N LYS A 99 25.27 -22.21 -14.89
CA LYS A 99 24.37 -23.26 -14.38
C LYS A 99 24.40 -23.34 -12.86
N PHE A 100 23.24 -23.57 -12.27
CA PHE A 100 23.10 -23.79 -10.82
C PHE A 100 23.55 -25.22 -10.48
N GLY A 101 24.84 -25.41 -10.19
CA GLY A 101 25.41 -26.71 -9.88
C GLY A 101 25.08 -27.79 -10.93
N ALA A 102 24.72 -28.99 -10.46
CA ALA A 102 24.31 -30.12 -11.31
C ALA A 102 22.79 -30.25 -11.49
N THR A 103 22.01 -29.18 -11.27
CA THR A 103 20.54 -29.23 -11.35
C THR A 103 19.99 -29.15 -12.77
N GLY A 104 20.82 -28.70 -13.73
CA GLY A 104 20.40 -28.48 -15.12
C GLY A 104 19.92 -27.06 -15.41
N TYR A 105 19.52 -26.30 -14.39
CA TYR A 105 19.07 -24.92 -14.55
C TYR A 105 20.21 -23.95 -14.81
N SER A 106 19.86 -22.82 -15.41
CA SER A 106 20.75 -21.68 -15.59
C SER A 106 20.20 -20.41 -14.96
N TYR A 107 21.07 -19.54 -14.47
CA TYR A 107 20.69 -18.19 -14.08
C TYR A 107 20.37 -17.34 -15.32
N ARG A 108 19.52 -16.32 -15.14
CA ARG A 108 19.47 -15.21 -16.10
C ARG A 108 20.85 -14.56 -16.17
N ILE A 109 21.18 -13.98 -17.32
CA ILE A 109 22.49 -13.34 -17.50
C ILE A 109 22.45 -11.94 -16.91
N LEU A 110 21.39 -11.17 -17.14
CA LEU A 110 21.25 -9.81 -16.66
C LEU A 110 20.16 -9.71 -15.58
N HIS A 111 20.48 -9.00 -14.49
CA HIS A 111 19.61 -8.73 -13.33
C HIS A 111 19.77 -7.26 -12.90
N LEU A 112 18.78 -6.71 -12.20
CA LEU A 112 18.79 -5.35 -11.66
C LEU A 112 17.97 -5.27 -10.38
N ASP A 113 18.29 -4.31 -9.51
CA ASP A 113 17.53 -3.95 -8.30
C ASP A 113 18.05 -2.61 -7.72
N ASP A 114 17.31 -1.96 -6.83
CA ASP A 114 17.77 -0.79 -6.03
C ASP A 114 18.34 -1.29 -4.70
N LEU A 115 19.63 -1.63 -4.70
CA LEU A 115 20.27 -2.35 -3.60
C LEU A 115 20.67 -1.41 -2.44
N ASP A 116 20.88 -0.11 -2.67
CA ASP A 116 21.18 0.83 -1.58
C ASP A 116 20.03 1.80 -1.23
N GLY A 117 18.89 1.67 -1.90
CA GLY A 117 17.66 2.40 -1.60
C GLY A 117 17.76 3.88 -1.97
N ASP A 118 18.62 4.23 -2.92
CA ASP A 118 18.81 5.61 -3.37
C ASP A 118 17.87 6.00 -4.52
N GLY A 119 17.05 5.05 -4.99
CA GLY A 119 16.11 5.22 -6.09
C GLY A 119 16.72 5.01 -7.47
N ILE A 120 18.02 4.68 -7.56
CA ILE A 120 18.73 4.39 -8.81
C ILE A 120 19.15 2.91 -8.84
N LEU A 121 18.75 2.21 -9.89
CA LEU A 121 18.96 0.78 -10.04
C LEU A 121 20.43 0.42 -10.26
N GLU A 122 20.95 -0.53 -9.49
CA GLU A 122 22.11 -1.30 -9.91
C GLU A 122 21.72 -2.42 -10.88
N PHE A 123 22.71 -2.88 -11.64
CA PHE A 123 22.57 -4.10 -12.40
C PHE A 123 23.82 -4.95 -12.32
N TRP A 124 23.65 -6.26 -12.45
CA TRP A 124 24.77 -7.18 -12.51
C TRP A 124 24.56 -8.23 -13.58
N THR A 125 25.68 -8.75 -14.06
CA THR A 125 25.70 -9.84 -15.02
C THR A 125 26.24 -11.11 -14.38
N VAL A 126 25.62 -12.25 -14.68
CA VAL A 126 26.11 -13.59 -14.34
C VAL A 126 26.41 -14.33 -15.65
N PHE A 127 27.69 -14.39 -16.02
CA PHE A 127 28.12 -14.85 -17.34
C PHE A 127 29.23 -15.89 -17.25
N HIS A 128 29.23 -16.87 -18.16
CA HIS A 128 30.29 -17.87 -18.29
C HIS A 128 31.12 -17.63 -19.55
N PRO A 129 32.31 -17.00 -19.45
CA PRO A 129 33.13 -16.68 -20.60
C PRO A 129 33.70 -17.92 -21.32
N GLU A 130 33.92 -17.79 -22.63
CA GLU A 130 34.64 -18.78 -23.42
C GLU A 130 36.06 -19.00 -22.86
N GLY A 131 36.46 -20.27 -22.74
CA GLY A 131 37.79 -20.65 -22.25
C GLY A 131 37.98 -20.50 -20.73
N SER A 132 37.00 -19.97 -19.99
CA SER A 132 37.06 -19.86 -18.53
C SER A 132 36.52 -21.11 -17.83
N SER A 133 37.16 -21.51 -16.73
CA SER A 133 36.64 -22.52 -15.80
C SER A 133 35.70 -21.93 -14.73
N TYR A 134 35.56 -20.61 -14.70
CA TYR A 134 34.71 -19.87 -13.77
C TYR A 134 33.62 -19.12 -14.53
N ALA A 135 32.42 -19.12 -13.97
CA ALA A 135 31.44 -18.08 -14.24
C ALA A 135 31.78 -16.83 -13.41
N GLU A 136 31.36 -15.67 -13.89
CA GLU A 136 31.65 -14.37 -13.32
C GLU A 136 30.34 -13.65 -13.01
N LEU A 137 30.21 -13.13 -11.78
CA LEU A 137 29.22 -12.11 -11.46
C LEU A 137 29.92 -10.75 -11.47
N THR A 138 29.48 -9.82 -12.30
CA THR A 138 30.01 -8.46 -12.34
C THR A 138 28.91 -7.46 -12.00
N MET A 139 29.12 -6.68 -10.94
CA MET A 139 28.21 -5.66 -10.46
C MET A 139 28.54 -4.30 -11.06
N HIS A 140 27.50 -3.57 -11.47
CA HIS A 140 27.58 -2.22 -12.03
C HIS A 140 26.70 -1.27 -11.23
N LYS A 141 27.26 -0.13 -10.83
CA LYS A 141 26.53 0.91 -10.09
C LYS A 141 26.70 2.27 -10.76
N TYR A 142 25.64 3.07 -10.69
CA TYR A 142 25.65 4.46 -11.13
C TYR A 142 26.48 5.33 -10.16
N LYS A 143 27.47 6.03 -10.68
CA LYS A 143 28.34 6.92 -9.90
C LYS A 143 28.94 8.01 -10.77
N ASN A 144 28.92 9.26 -10.29
CA ASN A 144 29.45 10.42 -11.02
C ASN A 144 28.83 10.56 -12.43
N ASN A 145 27.52 10.38 -12.52
CA ASN A 145 26.72 10.47 -13.75
C ASN A 145 27.06 9.42 -14.82
N CYS A 146 27.57 8.25 -14.42
CA CYS A 146 27.73 7.11 -15.33
C CYS A 146 27.76 5.78 -14.57
N TYR A 147 27.46 4.68 -15.26
CA TYR A 147 27.65 3.34 -14.69
C TYR A 147 29.13 2.94 -14.72
N ILE A 148 29.58 2.29 -13.64
CA ILE A 148 30.91 1.68 -13.55
C ILE A 148 30.82 0.26 -12.99
N ALA A 149 31.69 -0.63 -13.45
CA ALA A 149 31.86 -1.94 -12.83
C ALA A 149 32.56 -1.77 -11.47
N VAL A 150 31.96 -2.28 -10.39
CA VAL A 150 32.46 -2.09 -9.03
C VAL A 150 33.19 -3.31 -8.48
N PHE A 151 32.73 -4.52 -8.77
CA PHE A 151 33.42 -5.75 -8.42
C PHE A 151 33.08 -6.90 -9.37
N THR A 152 33.95 -7.92 -9.37
CA THR A 152 33.69 -9.22 -10.01
C THR A 152 33.92 -10.35 -9.02
N ALA A 153 32.95 -11.25 -8.92
CA ALA A 153 33.02 -12.50 -8.17
C ALA A 153 33.09 -13.69 -9.13
N ARG A 154 33.70 -14.80 -8.70
CA ARG A 154 33.97 -15.96 -9.56
C ARG A 154 33.66 -17.28 -8.89
N ALA A 155 33.04 -18.19 -9.62
CA ALA A 155 32.75 -19.53 -9.12
C ALA A 155 32.71 -20.61 -10.21
N GLN A 156 33.04 -21.85 -9.83
CA GLN A 156 33.05 -23.00 -10.75
C GLN A 156 31.77 -23.84 -10.71
N TYR A 157 31.14 -23.95 -9.54
CA TYR A 157 29.95 -24.78 -9.33
C TYR A 157 28.70 -23.93 -9.26
N ASP A 158 28.72 -22.90 -8.42
CA ASP A 158 27.57 -22.01 -8.25
C ASP A 158 27.95 -20.61 -7.73
N LEU A 159 27.13 -19.59 -7.99
CA LEU A 159 27.38 -18.20 -7.61
C LEU A 159 26.05 -17.59 -7.17
N GLN A 160 25.94 -17.36 -5.87
CA GLN A 160 24.76 -16.75 -5.28
C GLN A 160 25.04 -15.33 -4.88
N PHE A 161 24.07 -14.45 -5.13
CA PHE A 161 24.06 -13.10 -4.62
C PHE A 161 22.80 -12.94 -3.77
N MET A 162 22.99 -12.65 -2.49
CA MET A 162 21.97 -12.74 -1.46
C MET A 162 21.85 -11.42 -0.72
N ASP A 163 20.63 -11.05 -0.37
CA ASP A 163 20.35 -10.03 0.63
C ASP A 163 20.00 -10.69 1.97
N TYR A 164 20.84 -10.49 2.98
CA TYR A 164 20.59 -10.90 4.36
C TYR A 164 20.14 -9.71 5.21
N GLU A 165 18.90 -9.24 4.97
CA GLU A 165 18.28 -8.11 5.68
C GLU A 165 19.12 -6.82 5.60
N GLY A 166 19.49 -6.40 4.39
CA GLY A 166 20.32 -5.23 4.11
C GLY A 166 21.83 -5.52 4.09
N GLN A 167 22.22 -6.81 4.17
CA GLN A 167 23.61 -7.24 4.00
C GLN A 167 23.77 -8.04 2.72
N PHE A 168 24.28 -7.38 1.68
CA PHE A 168 24.51 -7.99 0.38
C PHE A 168 25.75 -8.88 0.37
N VAL A 169 25.56 -10.17 0.12
CA VAL A 169 26.62 -11.18 0.19
C VAL A 169 26.68 -12.01 -1.07
N VAL A 170 27.90 -12.16 -1.57
CA VAL A 170 28.20 -13.07 -2.68
C VAL A 170 28.80 -14.36 -2.12
N HIS A 171 28.17 -15.49 -2.43
CA HIS A 171 28.70 -16.83 -2.18
C HIS A 171 29.34 -17.38 -3.46
N GLU A 172 30.65 -17.59 -3.40
CA GLU A 172 31.42 -18.24 -4.46
C GLU A 172 31.59 -19.71 -4.14
N VAL A 173 31.01 -20.57 -4.98
CA VAL A 173 30.95 -22.00 -4.73
C VAL A 173 31.80 -22.73 -5.75
N ASN A 174 32.86 -23.34 -5.26
CA ASN A 174 33.88 -23.97 -6.05
C ASN A 174 33.96 -25.46 -5.74
N TYR A 175 34.43 -26.23 -6.69
CA TYR A 175 34.79 -27.61 -6.40
C TYR A 175 35.98 -27.63 -5.44
N LEU A 176 36.01 -28.57 -4.49
CA LEU A 176 37.19 -28.75 -3.63
C LEU A 176 38.44 -28.97 -4.49
N ASP A 177 39.47 -28.15 -4.25
CA ASP A 177 40.72 -28.10 -5.02
C ASP A 177 40.52 -27.95 -6.55
N GLY A 178 39.38 -27.40 -6.97
CA GLY A 178 39.02 -27.23 -8.37
C GLY A 178 38.68 -28.53 -9.11
N ASN A 179 38.48 -29.65 -8.42
CA ASN A 179 38.20 -30.95 -9.03
C ASN A 179 36.68 -31.15 -9.30
N PRO A 180 36.22 -31.14 -10.57
CA PRO A 180 34.79 -31.26 -10.90
C PRO A 180 34.14 -32.59 -10.50
N ASN A 181 34.92 -33.59 -10.11
CA ASN A 181 34.43 -34.89 -9.63
C ASN A 181 34.35 -34.97 -8.09
N SER A 182 34.72 -33.90 -7.36
CA SER A 182 34.62 -33.86 -5.90
C SER A 182 33.16 -33.79 -5.45
N GLU A 183 32.75 -34.65 -4.51
CA GLU A 183 31.45 -34.57 -3.82
C GLU A 183 31.38 -33.41 -2.81
N LEU A 184 32.53 -32.82 -2.47
CA LEU A 184 32.62 -31.65 -1.61
C LEU A 184 32.79 -30.37 -2.42
N LEU A 185 32.12 -29.33 -1.94
CA LEU A 185 32.18 -27.97 -2.44
C LEU A 185 32.82 -27.08 -1.36
N THR A 186 33.57 -26.07 -1.80
CA THR A 186 34.06 -25.00 -0.95
C THR A 186 33.25 -23.74 -1.23
N VAL A 187 32.58 -23.22 -0.20
CA VAL A 187 31.82 -21.97 -0.22
C VAL A 187 32.64 -20.87 0.43
N THR A 188 32.92 -19.81 -0.32
CA THR A 188 33.55 -18.59 0.18
C THR A 188 32.56 -17.45 0.11
N SER A 189 32.34 -16.76 1.22
CA SER A 189 31.33 -15.71 1.34
C SER A 189 31.98 -14.34 1.50
N ARG A 190 31.54 -13.35 0.73
CA ARG A 190 32.05 -11.98 0.76
C ARG A 190 30.91 -10.97 0.82
N VAL A 191 31.04 -9.99 1.70
CA VAL A 191 30.04 -8.92 1.88
C VAL A 191 30.40 -7.76 0.95
N TRP A 192 29.42 -7.25 0.21
CA TRP A 192 29.58 -6.02 -0.56
C TRP A 192 29.38 -4.81 0.36
N ASP A 193 30.43 -4.00 0.49
CA ASP A 193 30.33 -2.74 1.22
C ASP A 193 29.87 -1.64 0.25
N LEU A 194 28.63 -1.18 0.45
CA LEU A 194 28.01 -0.14 -0.37
C LEU A 194 28.76 1.21 -0.33
N ARG A 195 29.60 1.46 0.68
CA ARG A 195 30.30 2.75 0.82
C ARG A 195 31.57 2.86 -0.01
N ASP A 196 32.37 1.80 -0.04
CA ASP A 196 33.62 1.77 -0.81
C ASP A 196 33.55 0.87 -2.06
N TYR A 197 32.39 0.23 -2.27
CA TYR A 197 32.06 -0.61 -3.40
C TYR A 197 32.95 -1.85 -3.55
N GLN A 198 33.59 -2.30 -2.46
CA GLN A 198 34.45 -3.47 -2.45
C GLN A 198 33.77 -4.69 -1.82
N LEU A 199 34.12 -5.87 -2.31
CA LEU A 199 33.82 -7.13 -1.63
C LEU A 199 34.83 -7.36 -0.50
N LYS A 200 34.33 -7.51 0.73
CA LYS A 200 35.12 -7.72 1.96
C LYS A 200 34.89 -9.11 2.52
N GLY A 201 35.91 -9.66 3.18
CA GLY A 201 35.86 -11.01 3.76
C GLY A 201 36.35 -12.10 2.80
N GLY A 202 35.79 -13.31 2.93
CA GLY A 202 36.17 -14.46 2.11
C GLY A 202 37.53 -15.11 2.45
N THR A 203 38.08 -14.84 3.64
CA THR A 203 39.34 -15.47 4.10
C THR A 203 39.16 -16.92 4.52
N GLU A 204 37.92 -17.34 4.79
CA GLU A 204 37.56 -18.68 5.25
C GLU A 204 36.65 -19.33 4.21
N GLY A 205 36.91 -20.61 3.92
CA GLY A 205 36.11 -21.43 3.04
C GLY A 205 35.41 -22.52 3.86
N TYR A 206 34.09 -22.65 3.68
CA TYR A 206 33.27 -23.67 4.31
C TYR A 206 33.12 -24.84 3.37
N GLN A 207 33.27 -26.06 3.90
CA GLN A 207 33.10 -27.26 3.10
C GLN A 207 31.73 -27.86 3.38
N MET A 208 31.04 -28.24 2.31
CA MET A 208 29.77 -28.96 2.39
C MET A 208 29.66 -29.96 1.26
N THR A 209 28.87 -31.01 1.46
CA THR A 209 28.56 -31.94 0.37
C THR A 209 27.69 -31.25 -0.68
N ARG A 210 27.66 -31.78 -1.91
CA ARG A 210 26.76 -31.27 -2.95
C ARG A 210 25.28 -31.35 -2.57
N GLU A 211 24.91 -32.35 -1.77
CA GLU A 211 23.55 -32.54 -1.28
C GLU A 211 23.20 -31.47 -0.23
N ASP A 212 24.06 -31.30 0.79
CA ASP A 212 23.88 -30.25 1.79
C ASP A 212 23.85 -28.85 1.15
N TYR A 213 24.71 -28.61 0.15
CA TYR A 213 24.69 -27.37 -0.61
C TYR A 213 23.35 -27.13 -1.31
N ARG A 214 22.75 -28.17 -1.92
CA ARG A 214 21.44 -28.04 -2.56
C ARG A 214 20.36 -27.63 -1.55
N HIS A 215 20.35 -28.23 -0.37
CA HIS A 215 19.43 -27.80 0.70
C HIS A 215 19.71 -26.37 1.17
N PHE A 216 20.98 -26.04 1.42
CA PHE A 216 21.42 -24.69 1.79
C PHE A 216 20.99 -23.63 0.77
N SER A 217 21.20 -23.91 -0.52
CA SER A 217 20.94 -22.98 -1.61
C SER A 217 19.45 -22.73 -1.88
N ARG A 218 18.58 -23.63 -1.44
CA ARG A 218 17.12 -23.51 -1.57
C ARG A 218 16.53 -22.77 -0.39
N SER A 219 17.01 -22.98 0.84
CA SER A 219 16.39 -22.41 2.03
C SER A 219 16.48 -20.88 2.13
N ARG A 220 15.51 -20.20 2.74
CA ARG A 220 15.57 -18.81 3.20
C ARG A 220 16.33 -18.66 4.49
N GLN A 221 16.13 -19.59 5.43
CA GLN A 221 16.77 -19.54 6.74
C GLN A 221 18.07 -20.35 6.69
N ARG A 222 19.19 -19.64 6.56
CA ARG A 222 20.50 -20.27 6.31
C ARG A 222 21.46 -20.07 7.47
N PRO A 223 22.40 -21.01 7.71
CA PRO A 223 23.54 -20.76 8.57
C PRO A 223 24.33 -19.53 8.12
N VAL A 224 24.69 -18.68 9.07
CA VAL A 224 25.57 -17.54 8.81
C VAL A 224 26.98 -18.06 8.49
N LEU A 225 27.38 -17.98 7.22
CA LEU A 225 28.70 -18.41 6.74
C LEU A 225 29.73 -17.26 6.67
N PHE A 226 29.42 -16.08 7.19
CA PHE A 226 30.31 -14.91 7.09
C PHE A 226 30.16 -13.96 8.28
N GLY A 227 31.12 -13.06 8.44
CA GLY A 227 31.11 -12.07 9.53
C GLY A 227 31.44 -12.65 10.92
N PRO A 228 31.38 -11.83 11.98
CA PRO A 228 31.75 -12.23 13.34
C PRO A 228 30.84 -13.33 13.93
N GLU A 229 29.58 -13.35 13.51
CA GLU A 229 28.53 -14.29 13.94
C GLU A 229 28.85 -15.75 13.53
N ALA A 230 29.51 -15.96 12.38
CA ALA A 230 29.85 -17.28 11.85
C ALA A 230 30.84 -18.07 12.74
N LYS A 231 31.54 -17.39 13.67
CA LYS A 231 32.54 -17.99 14.58
C LYS A 231 31.98 -18.34 15.96
N LYS A 232 30.66 -18.26 16.15
CA LYS A 232 30.03 -18.62 17.42
C LYS A 232 29.98 -20.14 17.60
N GLU A 233 30.06 -20.60 18.86
CA GLU A 233 29.98 -22.02 19.22
C GLU A 233 28.63 -22.68 18.84
N ARG A 234 27.60 -21.87 18.60
CA ARG A 234 26.29 -22.29 18.11
C ARG A 234 26.04 -21.65 16.75
N THR A 235 25.62 -22.46 15.77
CA THR A 235 25.19 -22.00 14.45
C THR A 235 24.07 -20.98 14.60
N VAL A 236 24.31 -19.76 14.12
CA VAL A 236 23.30 -18.72 13.99
C VAL A 236 22.68 -18.85 12.60
N LEU A 237 21.35 -18.76 12.53
CA LEU A 237 20.61 -18.74 11.28
C LEU A 237 20.23 -17.29 10.96
N CYS A 238 20.23 -16.93 9.68
CA CYS A 238 19.78 -15.64 9.16
C CYS A 238 18.83 -15.85 7.97
N TRP A 239 17.89 -14.93 7.78
CA TRP A 239 17.03 -14.88 6.61
C TRP A 239 17.80 -14.29 5.43
N GLY A 240 17.75 -14.96 4.27
CA GLY A 240 18.43 -14.51 3.06
C GLY A 240 17.59 -14.70 1.81
N ASN A 241 17.46 -13.63 1.01
CA ASN A 241 16.75 -13.65 -0.26
C ASN A 241 17.74 -13.69 -1.42
N ALA A 242 17.52 -14.59 -2.38
CA ALA A 242 18.38 -14.69 -3.54
C ALA A 242 18.00 -13.65 -4.60
N LEU A 243 18.98 -12.84 -4.99
CA LEU A 243 18.80 -11.82 -6.02
C LEU A 243 18.98 -12.39 -7.43
N ASN A 244 19.58 -13.58 -7.56
CA ASN A 244 19.78 -14.24 -8.85
C ASN A 244 18.59 -15.13 -9.23
N LYS A 245 17.78 -14.70 -10.22
CA LYS A 245 16.65 -15.51 -10.72
C LYS A 245 17.06 -16.57 -11.75
N LEU A 246 16.45 -17.75 -11.67
CA LEU A 246 16.66 -18.86 -12.62
C LEU A 246 15.90 -18.61 -13.95
N ALA A 247 16.55 -18.86 -15.08
CA ALA A 247 16.03 -18.56 -16.42
C ALA A 247 15.02 -19.60 -16.93
N GLU A 248 15.05 -20.83 -16.40
CA GLU A 248 14.23 -21.95 -16.86
C GLU A 248 12.93 -22.14 -16.07
N ILE A 249 12.76 -21.36 -14.99
CA ILE A 249 11.54 -21.38 -14.18
C ILE A 249 10.47 -20.51 -14.88
N PRO A 250 9.30 -21.07 -15.25
CA PRO A 250 8.19 -20.27 -15.77
C PRO A 250 7.76 -19.20 -14.77
N SER A 251 7.39 -18.02 -15.25
CA SER A 251 6.92 -16.92 -14.37
C SER A 251 5.53 -16.40 -14.77
N GLY A 252 4.87 -15.78 -13.80
CA GLY A 252 3.53 -15.20 -13.94
C GLY A 252 2.49 -16.23 -14.35
N VAL A 253 1.55 -15.81 -15.19
CA VAL A 253 0.42 -16.64 -15.65
C VAL A 253 0.88 -17.96 -16.31
N ARG A 254 2.08 -18.00 -16.92
CA ARG A 254 2.63 -19.23 -17.54
C ARG A 254 3.03 -20.29 -16.50
N ALA A 255 3.34 -19.89 -15.27
CA ALA A 255 3.57 -20.80 -14.15
C ALA A 255 2.26 -21.46 -13.70
N ILE A 256 1.16 -20.70 -13.70
CA ILE A 256 -0.10 -21.09 -13.05
C ILE A 256 -1.02 -21.88 -13.98
N LEU A 257 -1.28 -21.38 -15.20
CA LEU A 257 -2.30 -21.96 -16.09
C LEU A 257 -2.15 -23.47 -16.36
N PRO A 258 -0.94 -24.02 -16.56
CA PRO A 258 -0.78 -25.47 -16.79
C PRO A 258 -1.15 -26.33 -15.58
N LEU A 259 -1.18 -25.75 -14.37
CA LEU A 259 -1.50 -26.45 -13.12
C LEU A 259 -3.00 -26.51 -12.86
N LEU A 260 -3.77 -25.60 -13.46
CA LEU A 260 -5.19 -25.48 -13.20
C LEU A 260 -5.97 -26.70 -13.71
N PRO A 261 -7.04 -27.12 -13.01
CA PRO A 261 -7.97 -28.11 -13.52
C PRO A 261 -8.53 -27.70 -14.90
N GLY A 262 -8.82 -28.64 -15.80
CA GLY A 262 -9.18 -28.32 -17.19
C GLY A 262 -10.42 -27.43 -17.42
N ASN A 263 -11.29 -27.28 -16.42
CA ASN A 263 -12.47 -26.38 -16.47
C ASN A 263 -12.32 -25.16 -15.53
N ALA A 264 -11.14 -24.93 -14.98
CA ALA A 264 -10.86 -23.82 -14.10
C ALA A 264 -10.51 -22.56 -14.90
N ASN A 265 -10.84 -21.40 -14.36
CA ASN A 265 -10.39 -20.11 -14.87
C ASN A 265 -9.63 -19.38 -13.77
N LEU A 266 -8.40 -18.95 -14.03
CA LEU A 266 -7.65 -18.10 -13.12
C LEU A 266 -8.45 -16.82 -12.85
N LEU A 267 -8.66 -16.48 -11.58
CA LEU A 267 -9.37 -15.27 -11.17
C LEU A 267 -8.35 -14.16 -10.87
N GLU A 268 -7.55 -14.39 -9.84
CA GLU A 268 -6.51 -13.48 -9.36
C GLU A 268 -5.31 -14.30 -8.90
N TRP A 269 -4.15 -13.67 -8.92
CA TRP A 269 -2.92 -14.24 -8.39
C TRP A 269 -2.04 -13.13 -7.86
N GLU A 270 -1.27 -13.46 -6.84
CA GLU A 270 -0.17 -12.66 -6.31
C GLU A 270 1.05 -13.59 -6.25
N MET A 271 2.24 -13.01 -6.17
CA MET A 271 3.46 -13.75 -5.90
C MET A 271 4.19 -13.08 -4.76
N ASP A 272 4.75 -13.90 -3.89
CA ASP A 272 5.58 -13.43 -2.82
C ASP A 272 6.70 -14.43 -2.65
N GLN A 273 7.85 -13.92 -2.23
CA GLN A 273 8.86 -14.80 -1.72
C GLN A 273 8.31 -15.38 -0.43
N ALA A 274 8.04 -14.64 0.66
CA ALA A 274 7.81 -15.12 2.03
C ALA A 274 6.68 -16.16 2.31
N LEU A 275 6.22 -17.01 1.38
CA LEU A 275 5.17 -18.02 1.56
C LEU A 275 5.69 -19.38 2.00
N ASP A 276 6.94 -19.74 1.69
CA ASP A 276 7.57 -20.93 2.27
C ASP A 276 9.04 -20.72 2.68
N ASP A 277 9.74 -21.81 2.97
CA ASP A 277 11.11 -21.77 3.44
C ASP A 277 12.15 -21.67 2.32
N ASP A 278 11.77 -21.54 1.04
CA ASP A 278 12.70 -21.51 -0.08
C ASP A 278 12.89 -20.11 -0.73
N ILE A 279 13.89 -19.90 -1.59
CA ILE A 279 14.21 -18.55 -2.12
C ILE A 279 13.43 -18.13 -3.36
N ASP A 280 12.60 -19.00 -3.93
CA ASP A 280 11.84 -18.68 -5.11
C ASP A 280 10.57 -17.88 -4.78
N GLU A 281 9.89 -17.42 -5.82
CA GLU A 281 8.60 -16.75 -5.68
C GLU A 281 7.51 -17.80 -5.81
N GLU A 282 6.71 -17.96 -4.76
CA GLU A 282 5.53 -18.80 -4.81
C GLU A 282 4.36 -17.98 -5.33
N TYR A 283 3.54 -18.60 -6.17
CA TYR A 283 2.31 -17.97 -6.65
C TYR A 283 1.15 -18.42 -5.78
N VAL A 284 0.44 -17.49 -5.17
CA VAL A 284 -0.85 -17.77 -4.53
C VAL A 284 -1.94 -17.21 -5.40
N PHE A 285 -2.95 -18.02 -5.69
CA PHE A 285 -3.97 -17.63 -6.64
C PHE A 285 -5.33 -18.20 -6.30
N THR A 286 -6.34 -17.49 -6.75
CA THR A 286 -7.72 -17.94 -6.74
C THR A 286 -8.16 -18.30 -8.14
N TYR A 287 -9.00 -19.31 -8.25
CA TYR A 287 -9.51 -19.76 -9.53
C TYR A 287 -10.97 -20.21 -9.42
N LEU A 288 -11.69 -20.05 -10.51
CA LEU A 288 -13.10 -20.36 -10.63
C LEU A 288 -13.30 -21.76 -11.18
N VAL A 289 -14.07 -22.60 -10.49
CA VAL A 289 -14.47 -23.93 -10.97
C VAL A 289 -15.99 -24.13 -10.89
N PRO A 290 -16.61 -24.87 -11.83
CA PRO A 290 -18.00 -25.26 -11.70
C PRO A 290 -18.23 -26.09 -10.43
N SER A 291 -19.28 -25.78 -9.68
CA SER A 291 -19.64 -26.57 -8.50
C SER A 291 -20.07 -27.99 -8.91
N PRO A 292 -19.47 -29.05 -8.33
CA PRO A 292 -19.88 -30.43 -8.62
C PRO A 292 -21.34 -30.70 -8.29
N ALA A 293 -21.87 -30.04 -7.25
CA ALA A 293 -23.24 -30.21 -6.78
C ALA A 293 -24.26 -29.40 -7.59
N SER A 294 -23.82 -28.36 -8.31
CA SER A 294 -24.71 -27.50 -9.10
C SER A 294 -23.90 -26.75 -10.15
N PRO A 295 -23.82 -27.25 -11.40
CA PRO A 295 -22.99 -26.64 -12.45
C PRO A 295 -23.38 -25.20 -12.83
N SER A 296 -24.58 -24.73 -12.44
CA SER A 296 -24.98 -23.32 -12.56
C SER A 296 -24.34 -22.40 -11.52
N LYS A 297 -23.71 -22.96 -10.49
CA LYS A 297 -22.94 -22.22 -9.48
C LYS A 297 -21.45 -22.35 -9.75
N ILE A 298 -20.74 -21.23 -9.68
CA ILE A 298 -19.29 -21.17 -9.81
C ILE A 298 -18.70 -20.99 -8.41
N LEU A 299 -17.72 -21.84 -8.08
CA LEU A 299 -16.94 -21.77 -6.86
C LEU A 299 -15.66 -20.99 -7.12
N ILE A 300 -15.23 -20.20 -6.14
CA ILE A 300 -13.83 -19.80 -6.00
C ILE A 300 -13.13 -20.82 -5.12
N GLN A 301 -11.96 -21.25 -5.56
CA GLN A 301 -10.98 -22.00 -4.77
C GLN A 301 -9.66 -21.24 -4.75
N ALA A 302 -8.79 -21.55 -3.80
CA ALA A 302 -7.43 -21.04 -3.76
C ALA A 302 -6.41 -22.17 -3.83
N ALA A 303 -5.25 -21.86 -4.38
CA ALA A 303 -4.10 -22.75 -4.40
C ALA A 303 -2.80 -21.93 -4.41
N MET A 304 -1.71 -22.61 -4.07
CA MET A 304 -0.35 -22.16 -4.25
C MET A 304 0.31 -22.96 -5.38
N ALA A 305 1.15 -22.33 -6.19
CA ALA A 305 2.09 -22.99 -7.07
C ALA A 305 3.46 -22.95 -6.41
N ASP A 306 3.90 -24.11 -5.96
CA ASP A 306 5.17 -24.34 -5.28
C ASP A 306 6.16 -24.97 -6.29
N TRP A 307 7.38 -24.46 -6.38
CA TRP A 307 8.37 -24.93 -7.35
C TRP A 307 9.10 -26.18 -6.85
N ASP A 308 8.76 -27.34 -7.42
CA ASP A 308 9.48 -28.58 -7.14
C ASP A 308 10.79 -28.63 -7.96
N PHE A 309 11.89 -28.26 -7.31
CA PHE A 309 13.23 -28.31 -7.88
C PHE A 309 13.74 -29.71 -8.25
N GLU A 310 13.18 -30.79 -7.70
CA GLU A 310 13.57 -32.16 -8.08
C GLU A 310 12.87 -32.59 -9.35
N GLN A 311 11.60 -32.22 -9.51
CA GLN A 311 10.78 -32.57 -10.66
C GLN A 311 10.81 -31.52 -11.77
N CYS A 312 11.45 -30.38 -11.52
CA CYS A 312 11.54 -29.23 -12.42
C CYS A 312 10.20 -28.72 -12.92
N ARG A 313 9.23 -28.61 -12.02
CA ARG A 313 7.89 -28.13 -12.35
C ARG A 313 7.22 -27.54 -11.13
N TYR A 314 6.32 -26.60 -11.36
CA TYR A 314 5.38 -26.21 -10.32
C TYR A 314 4.47 -27.38 -9.96
N ARG A 315 4.19 -27.48 -8.67
CA ARG A 315 3.18 -28.35 -8.09
C ARG A 315 2.04 -27.48 -7.60
N LEU A 316 0.82 -27.89 -7.94
CA LEU A 316 -0.38 -27.30 -7.37
C LEU A 316 -0.55 -27.77 -5.92
N VAL A 317 -0.60 -26.84 -4.98
CA VAL A 317 -0.93 -27.07 -3.57
C VAL A 317 -2.29 -26.43 -3.27
N PRO A 318 -3.39 -27.21 -3.24
CA PRO A 318 -4.70 -26.67 -2.90
C PRO A 318 -4.71 -26.11 -1.47
N LEU A 319 -5.32 -24.93 -1.30
CA LEU A 319 -5.47 -24.29 0.00
C LEU A 319 -6.88 -24.50 0.54
N SER A 320 -7.03 -24.42 1.86
CA SER A 320 -8.30 -24.58 2.58
C SER A 320 -9.21 -23.36 2.39
N PHE A 321 -9.63 -23.12 1.14
CA PHE A 321 -10.57 -22.05 0.80
C PHE A 321 -11.57 -22.50 -0.26
N GLN A 322 -12.84 -22.26 0.03
CA GLN A 322 -13.93 -22.45 -0.90
C GLN A 322 -15.03 -21.42 -0.65
N ALA A 323 -15.41 -20.68 -1.68
CA ALA A 323 -16.47 -19.69 -1.67
C ALA A 323 -17.24 -19.72 -2.99
N TYR A 324 -18.30 -18.91 -3.11
CA TYR A 324 -19.04 -18.68 -4.35
C TYR A 324 -18.78 -17.26 -4.87
N GLY A 325 -19.20 -16.96 -6.10
CA GLY A 325 -19.25 -15.57 -6.60
C GLY A 325 -17.86 -14.94 -6.80
N ARG A 326 -17.75 -13.62 -6.68
CA ARG A 326 -16.49 -12.86 -6.84
C ARG A 326 -16.30 -11.85 -5.69
N ALA A 327 -16.54 -12.26 -4.44
CA ALA A 327 -16.43 -11.38 -3.27
C ALA A 327 -17.16 -10.04 -3.46
N ARG A 328 -18.46 -10.09 -3.81
CA ARG A 328 -19.30 -8.89 -3.95
C ARG A 328 -20.22 -8.69 -2.76
N ASP A 329 -20.18 -7.54 -2.11
CA ASP A 329 -21.09 -7.26 -0.98
C ASP A 329 -22.52 -6.90 -1.43
N GLN A 330 -23.39 -6.57 -0.48
CA GLN A 330 -24.77 -6.14 -0.76
C GLN A 330 -24.84 -4.81 -1.53
N GLU A 331 -23.84 -3.94 -1.38
CA GLU A 331 -23.82 -2.61 -1.99
C GLU A 331 -23.26 -2.64 -3.43
N GLY A 332 -22.63 -3.75 -3.81
CA GLY A 332 -22.12 -4.02 -5.14
C GLY A 332 -20.61 -3.87 -5.28
N TYR A 333 -19.90 -3.57 -4.19
CA TYR A 333 -18.46 -3.46 -4.14
C TYR A 333 -17.81 -4.80 -4.44
N LEU A 334 -16.86 -4.78 -5.37
CA LEU A 334 -16.08 -5.94 -5.78
C LEU A 334 -14.71 -5.86 -5.11
N TYR A 335 -14.40 -6.83 -4.27
CA TYR A 335 -13.14 -6.91 -3.55
C TYR A 335 -12.15 -7.85 -4.23
N LYS A 336 -10.85 -7.64 -3.99
CA LYS A 336 -9.83 -8.67 -4.23
C LYS A 336 -10.20 -9.95 -3.46
N SER A 337 -9.81 -11.07 -4.02
CA SER A 337 -10.09 -12.42 -3.52
C SER A 337 -8.91 -13.06 -2.80
N VAL A 338 -7.69 -12.55 -3.00
CA VAL A 338 -6.45 -13.00 -2.35
C VAL A 338 -5.75 -11.81 -1.70
N TYR A 339 -5.27 -12.02 -0.49
CA TYR A 339 -4.50 -11.07 0.30
C TYR A 339 -3.32 -11.79 0.94
N ILE A 340 -2.12 -11.26 0.75
CA ILE A 340 -0.92 -11.67 1.47
C ILE A 340 -0.79 -10.74 2.68
N LEU A 341 -0.76 -11.32 3.87
CA LEU A 341 -0.70 -10.60 5.14
C LEU A 341 0.70 -10.77 5.72
N PRO A 342 1.40 -9.66 6.06
CA PRO A 342 2.78 -9.73 6.49
C PRO A 342 2.91 -10.46 7.84
N GLY A 343 3.87 -11.38 7.93
CA GLY A 343 4.29 -12.01 9.18
C GLY A 343 5.77 -11.74 9.48
N THR A 344 6.31 -12.41 10.50
CA THR A 344 7.74 -12.33 10.82
C THR A 344 8.50 -13.42 10.06
N GLY A 345 9.14 -13.03 8.95
CA GLY A 345 9.88 -13.95 8.08
C GLY A 345 9.02 -14.73 7.08
N LEU A 346 7.83 -15.19 7.51
CA LEU A 346 6.85 -15.84 6.65
C LEU A 346 5.52 -15.10 6.65
N ASN A 347 4.94 -14.92 5.48
CA ASN A 347 3.65 -14.29 5.25
C ASN A 347 2.50 -15.27 5.41
N HIS A 348 1.35 -14.72 5.79
CA HIS A 348 0.07 -15.40 5.96
C HIS A 348 -0.88 -15.04 4.82
N LEU A 349 -2.02 -15.74 4.73
CA LEU A 349 -2.95 -15.55 3.62
C LEU A 349 -4.35 -15.26 4.13
N ALA A 350 -5.06 -14.38 3.45
CA ALA A 350 -6.50 -14.24 3.59
C ALA A 350 -7.18 -14.32 2.23
N PHE A 351 -8.31 -15.01 2.20
CA PHE A 351 -9.11 -15.20 1.02
C PHE A 351 -10.52 -14.69 1.25
N LEU A 352 -11.04 -13.97 0.26
CA LEU A 352 -12.37 -13.39 0.30
C LEU A 352 -13.17 -13.89 -0.89
N GLY A 353 -14.40 -14.28 -0.63
CA GLY A 353 -15.37 -14.70 -1.63
C GLY A 353 -16.77 -14.42 -1.15
N ASN A 354 -17.77 -14.88 -1.91
CA ASN A 354 -19.14 -14.85 -1.42
C ASN A 354 -19.51 -16.12 -0.64
N GLY A 355 -20.34 -15.97 0.38
CA GLY A 355 -20.91 -17.10 1.11
C GLY A 355 -21.96 -17.86 0.30
N LEU A 356 -22.60 -18.84 0.95
CA LEU A 356 -23.65 -19.68 0.34
C LEU A 356 -24.90 -18.88 -0.06
N GLU A 357 -25.25 -17.86 0.74
CA GLU A 357 -26.42 -17.01 0.54
C GLU A 357 -25.99 -15.71 -0.14
N LEU A 358 -26.10 -15.63 -1.46
CA LEU A 358 -25.67 -14.44 -2.20
C LEU A 358 -26.65 -13.25 -2.01
N PRO A 359 -26.17 -12.00 -1.91
CA PRO A 359 -24.77 -11.60 -1.73
C PRO A 359 -24.39 -11.57 -0.24
N SER A 360 -23.55 -12.52 0.19
CA SER A 360 -22.88 -12.55 1.51
C SER A 360 -21.38 -12.60 1.27
N LEU A 361 -20.58 -12.12 2.21
CA LEU A 361 -19.13 -12.25 2.17
C LEU A 361 -18.67 -13.40 3.08
N LYS A 362 -17.64 -14.11 2.63
CA LYS A 362 -16.93 -15.14 3.38
C LYS A 362 -15.43 -14.83 3.35
N LEU A 363 -14.86 -14.64 4.54
CA LEU A 363 -13.43 -14.50 4.77
C LEU A 363 -12.86 -15.81 5.32
N THR A 364 -11.71 -16.23 4.82
CA THR A 364 -10.92 -17.34 5.37
C THR A 364 -9.48 -16.88 5.54
N ILE A 365 -8.94 -17.00 6.74
CA ILE A 365 -7.58 -16.62 7.08
C ILE A 365 -6.77 -17.90 7.29
N LEU A 366 -5.62 -18.00 6.65
CA LEU A 366 -4.68 -19.11 6.78
C LEU A 366 -3.37 -18.62 7.43
N ASN A 367 -2.97 -19.23 8.52
CA ASN A 367 -1.67 -19.03 9.13
C ASN A 367 -0.61 -19.87 8.42
N ASN A 368 0.56 -19.28 8.24
CA ASN A 368 1.75 -19.99 7.83
C ASN A 368 2.58 -20.32 9.07
N ASN A 369 2.75 -21.61 9.35
CA ASN A 369 3.51 -22.09 10.51
C ASN A 369 4.94 -22.54 10.15
N GLY A 370 5.39 -22.27 8.92
CA GLY A 370 6.68 -22.71 8.37
C GLY A 370 6.68 -24.10 7.75
N LEU A 371 5.65 -24.92 7.99
CA LEU A 371 5.54 -26.25 7.37
C LEU A 371 4.39 -26.31 6.37
N PHE A 372 3.28 -25.66 6.68
CA PHE A 372 2.09 -25.61 5.83
C PHE A 372 1.17 -24.45 6.22
N LEU A 373 0.22 -24.15 5.34
CA LEU A 373 -0.83 -23.17 5.58
C LEU A 373 -2.04 -23.83 6.24
N GLU A 374 -2.41 -23.36 7.43
CA GLU A 374 -3.52 -23.88 8.23
C GLU A 374 -4.64 -22.86 8.36
N GLU A 375 -5.90 -23.31 8.32
CA GLU A 375 -7.05 -22.44 8.57
C GLU A 375 -7.03 -21.93 10.01
N ALA A 376 -6.84 -20.61 10.16
CA ALA A 376 -6.83 -19.92 11.44
C ALA A 376 -8.24 -19.48 11.84
N ALA A 377 -9.01 -18.92 10.89
CA ALA A 377 -10.37 -18.47 11.14
C ALA A 377 -11.20 -18.37 9.86
N VAL A 378 -12.52 -18.53 10.01
CA VAL A 378 -13.51 -18.34 8.95
C VAL A 378 -14.64 -17.47 9.45
N PHE A 379 -14.95 -16.42 8.71
CA PHE A 379 -16.03 -15.49 8.99
C PHE A 379 -17.00 -15.44 7.83
N ASN A 380 -18.28 -15.30 8.14
CA ASN A 380 -19.33 -15.07 7.16
C ASN A 380 -20.18 -13.91 7.63
N ALA A 381 -20.61 -13.08 6.69
CA ALA A 381 -21.56 -12.00 6.95
C ALA A 381 -22.50 -11.84 5.77
N ASN A 382 -23.81 -11.78 6.03
CA ASN A 382 -24.79 -11.69 4.96
C ASN A 382 -25.00 -10.27 4.41
N TRP A 383 -24.41 -9.26 5.06
CA TRP A 383 -24.54 -7.86 4.67
C TRP A 383 -23.18 -7.19 4.43
N HIS A 384 -22.29 -7.18 5.42
CA HIS A 384 -20.97 -6.56 5.29
C HIS A 384 -19.90 -7.22 6.17
N LEU A 385 -18.65 -7.26 5.72
CA LEU A 385 -17.52 -7.89 6.40
C LEU A 385 -16.26 -7.03 6.21
N GLN A 386 -15.54 -6.76 7.30
CA GLN A 386 -14.25 -6.06 7.27
C GLN A 386 -13.18 -6.84 8.01
N LEU A 387 -11.94 -6.66 7.56
CA LEU A 387 -10.73 -7.08 8.24
C LEU A 387 -9.83 -5.86 8.41
N VAL A 388 -9.55 -5.49 9.65
CA VAL A 388 -8.82 -4.27 10.03
C VAL A 388 -7.55 -4.65 10.76
N GLU A 389 -6.41 -4.15 10.32
CA GLU A 389 -5.17 -4.15 11.09
C GLU A 389 -5.16 -2.93 12.00
N LYS A 390 -4.82 -3.14 13.28
CA LYS A 390 -4.79 -2.07 14.27
C LYS A 390 -3.49 -2.13 15.05
N TYR A 391 -2.72 -1.06 14.96
CA TYR A 391 -1.53 -0.83 15.77
C TYR A 391 -1.81 0.31 16.75
N GLU A 392 -1.88 0.01 18.03
CA GLU A 392 -2.14 1.02 19.07
C GLU A 392 -1.31 0.74 20.31
N ASN A 393 -0.73 1.78 20.91
CA ASN A 393 0.04 1.67 22.16
C ASN A 393 1.18 0.63 22.07
N ARG A 394 1.82 0.52 20.89
CA ARG A 394 2.88 -0.46 20.57
C ARG A 394 2.42 -1.92 20.54
N SER A 395 1.12 -2.17 20.35
CA SER A 395 0.56 -3.49 20.18
C SER A 395 -0.12 -3.59 18.82
N LEU A 396 0.22 -4.63 18.06
CA LEU A 396 -0.49 -5.01 16.84
C LEU A 396 -1.66 -5.93 17.18
N SER A 397 -2.76 -5.77 16.46
CA SER A 397 -3.98 -6.57 16.59
C SER A 397 -4.72 -6.59 15.26
N TYR A 398 -5.53 -7.61 15.04
CA TYR A 398 -6.36 -7.77 13.86
C TYR A 398 -7.80 -7.91 14.28
N GLN A 399 -8.66 -7.07 13.71
CA GLN A 399 -10.07 -7.02 14.03
C GLN A 399 -10.91 -7.45 12.82
N VAL A 400 -11.83 -8.39 13.04
CA VAL A 400 -12.85 -8.75 12.04
C VAL A 400 -14.21 -8.24 12.50
N ILE A 401 -14.86 -7.47 11.64
CA ILE A 401 -16.20 -6.93 11.89
C ILE A 401 -17.17 -7.59 10.92
N THR A 402 -18.16 -8.31 11.46
CA THR A 402 -19.22 -8.96 10.68
C THR A 402 -20.56 -8.29 10.96
N ALA A 403 -21.34 -8.01 9.92
CA ALA A 403 -22.69 -7.49 10.03
C ALA A 403 -23.69 -8.37 9.26
N ASP A 404 -24.71 -8.84 9.97
CA ASP A 404 -25.79 -9.65 9.43
C ASP A 404 -27.13 -8.90 9.51
N LEU A 405 -27.76 -8.69 8.35
CA LEU A 405 -29.10 -8.11 8.24
C LEU A 405 -30.16 -9.17 8.55
N ASP A 406 -30.94 -8.92 9.60
CA ASP A 406 -32.17 -9.64 9.86
C ASP A 406 -33.30 -9.06 9.00
N LYS A 407 -33.74 -9.84 8.00
CA LYS A 407 -34.81 -9.43 7.07
C LYS A 407 -36.17 -9.23 7.75
N GLY A 408 -36.39 -9.84 8.93
CA GLY A 408 -37.64 -9.69 9.68
C GLY A 408 -37.73 -8.36 10.41
N THR A 409 -36.61 -7.86 10.95
CA THR A 409 -36.56 -6.63 11.75
C THR A 409 -35.96 -5.44 11.00
N GLY A 410 -35.20 -5.67 9.93
CA GLY A 410 -34.43 -4.64 9.22
C GLY A 410 -33.19 -4.15 9.99
N LEU A 411 -32.83 -4.81 11.09
CA LEU A 411 -31.68 -4.46 11.91
C LEU A 411 -30.46 -5.31 11.57
N LEU A 412 -29.27 -4.73 11.74
CA LEU A 412 -27.98 -5.38 11.60
C LEU A 412 -27.53 -5.91 12.95
N LYS A 413 -27.25 -7.20 13.01
CA LYS A 413 -26.52 -7.81 14.10
C LYS A 413 -25.03 -7.71 13.78
N THR A 414 -24.31 -6.91 14.56
CA THR A 414 -22.89 -6.64 14.35
C THR A 414 -22.06 -7.31 15.42
N ARG A 415 -20.98 -7.98 15.02
CA ARG A 415 -20.02 -8.64 15.91
C ARG A 415 -18.61 -8.22 15.55
N VAL A 416 -17.80 -8.01 16.59
CA VAL A 416 -16.42 -7.56 16.49
C VAL A 416 -15.51 -8.60 17.14
N TYR A 417 -14.57 -9.14 16.38
CA TYR A 417 -13.64 -10.17 16.81
C TYR A 417 -12.21 -9.64 16.84
N GLU A 418 -11.59 -9.73 18.02
CA GLU A 418 -10.20 -9.46 18.40
C GLU A 418 -9.21 -10.61 18.16
N ALA A 419 -8.11 -10.46 17.42
CA ALA A 419 -6.96 -11.38 17.50
C ALA A 419 -5.63 -10.62 17.63
N HIS A 420 -4.66 -11.19 18.34
CA HIS A 420 -3.30 -10.69 18.40
C HIS A 420 -2.35 -11.65 17.67
N PRO A 421 -1.24 -11.16 17.11
CA PRO A 421 -0.18 -12.02 16.61
C PRO A 421 0.38 -12.90 17.75
N GLU A 422 0.55 -14.18 17.47
CA GLU A 422 1.13 -15.19 18.35
C GLU A 422 2.22 -15.96 17.60
N GLY A 423 3.02 -16.79 18.28
CA GLY A 423 3.99 -17.68 17.63
C GLY A 423 5.27 -17.02 17.10
N ALA A 424 6.04 -17.77 16.30
CA ALA A 424 7.36 -17.37 15.83
C ALA A 424 7.31 -16.55 14.53
N TYR A 425 6.23 -16.73 13.76
CA TYR A 425 6.02 -16.07 12.48
C TYR A 425 4.94 -14.98 12.57
N HIS A 426 4.50 -14.62 13.78
CA HIS A 426 3.38 -13.69 14.02
C HIS A 426 2.04 -14.21 13.47
N GLU A 427 1.81 -15.51 13.61
CA GLU A 427 0.56 -16.18 13.29
C GLU A 427 -0.65 -15.48 13.93
N PHE A 428 -1.78 -15.43 13.22
CA PHE A 428 -3.01 -14.91 13.79
C PHE A 428 -3.43 -15.79 14.97
N GLY A 429 -3.47 -15.22 16.16
CA GLY A 429 -3.99 -15.86 17.36
C GLY A 429 -5.49 -16.15 17.25
N THR A 430 -6.06 -16.68 18.34
CA THR A 430 -7.50 -16.99 18.35
C THR A 430 -8.33 -15.71 18.29
N PHE A 431 -9.25 -15.63 17.33
CA PHE A 431 -10.22 -14.53 17.26
C PHE A 431 -11.28 -14.65 18.36
N VAL A 432 -11.31 -13.69 19.28
CA VAL A 432 -12.25 -13.64 20.42
C VAL A 432 -13.31 -12.57 20.18
N LEU A 433 -14.57 -12.86 20.47
CA LEU A 433 -15.66 -11.89 20.37
C LEU A 433 -15.51 -10.80 21.46
N CYS A 434 -15.22 -9.57 21.05
CA CYS A 434 -15.02 -8.43 21.95
C CYS A 434 -16.25 -7.51 22.04
N GLY A 435 -17.14 -7.54 21.05
CA GLY A 435 -18.34 -6.69 21.03
C GLY A 435 -19.47 -7.28 20.17
N GLU A 436 -20.71 -7.07 20.60
CA GLU A 436 -21.91 -7.39 19.85
C GLU A 436 -22.94 -6.26 20.02
N ASP A 437 -23.45 -5.74 18.90
CA ASP A 437 -24.47 -4.69 18.86
C ASP A 437 -25.61 -5.07 17.91
N VAL A 438 -26.79 -4.50 18.13
CA VAL A 438 -27.90 -4.52 17.17
C VAL A 438 -28.18 -3.10 16.73
N LEU A 439 -27.91 -2.80 15.46
CA LEU A 439 -27.91 -1.44 14.93
C LEU A 439 -28.83 -1.32 13.73
N THR A 440 -29.31 -0.11 13.45
CA THR A 440 -29.84 0.20 12.12
C THR A 440 -28.70 0.25 11.11
N THR A 441 -29.01 0.17 9.81
CA THR A 441 -28.00 0.35 8.74
C THR A 441 -27.21 1.64 8.90
N ARG A 442 -27.88 2.73 9.28
CA ARG A 442 -27.25 4.02 9.60
C ARG A 442 -26.31 3.90 10.80
N GLY A 443 -26.78 3.32 11.91
CA GLY A 443 -25.98 3.19 13.12
C GLY A 443 -24.74 2.30 12.95
N TYR A 444 -24.83 1.22 12.17
CA TYR A 444 -23.66 0.42 11.81
C TYR A 444 -22.63 1.28 11.08
N LYS A 445 -23.09 1.97 10.04
CA LYS A 445 -22.17 2.67 9.16
C LYS A 445 -21.50 3.87 9.83
N GLU A 446 -22.20 4.56 10.72
CA GLU A 446 -21.63 5.65 11.51
C GLU A 446 -20.54 5.18 12.49
N ARG A 447 -20.54 3.90 12.88
CA ARG A 447 -19.65 3.36 13.93
C ARG A 447 -18.53 2.47 13.39
N TYR A 448 -18.81 1.67 12.37
CA TYR A 448 -17.94 0.59 11.91
C TYR A 448 -17.52 0.71 10.45
N TYR A 449 -18.07 1.65 9.67
CA TYR A 449 -17.66 1.76 8.28
C TYR A 449 -16.25 2.36 8.18
N HIS A 450 -15.32 1.62 7.56
CA HIS A 450 -13.97 2.04 7.29
C HIS A 450 -13.77 2.20 5.78
N ILE A 451 -12.85 3.08 5.40
CA ILE A 451 -12.38 3.24 4.03
C ILE A 451 -11.02 2.55 3.90
N GLU A 452 -10.64 2.21 2.67
CA GLU A 452 -9.42 1.47 2.28
C GLU A 452 -8.12 2.26 2.50
N GLU A 453 -8.01 2.95 3.63
CA GLU A 453 -6.91 3.86 3.96
C GLU A 453 -6.58 3.78 5.46
N PRO A 454 -5.30 3.98 5.82
CA PRO A 454 -4.92 4.03 7.22
C PRO A 454 -5.50 5.28 7.89
N VAL A 455 -6.13 5.07 9.04
CA VAL A 455 -6.64 6.08 9.94
C VAL A 455 -5.63 6.26 11.07
N TRP A 456 -4.92 7.38 11.05
CA TRP A 456 -3.93 7.71 12.07
C TRP A 456 -4.60 8.20 13.36
N LYS A 457 -4.13 7.68 14.50
CA LYS A 457 -4.57 8.04 15.86
C LYS A 457 -3.36 8.42 16.70
N ALA A 458 -3.59 9.13 17.82
CA ALA A 458 -2.51 9.60 18.70
C ALA A 458 -1.56 8.48 19.21
N GLY A 459 -2.04 7.23 19.25
CA GLY A 459 -1.28 6.06 19.69
C GLY A 459 -0.89 5.05 18.59
N GLY A 460 -1.18 5.32 17.32
CA GLY A 460 -0.87 4.43 16.19
C GLY A 460 -1.84 4.58 15.00
N TYR A 461 -2.32 3.47 14.41
CA TYR A 461 -3.20 3.48 13.24
C TYR A 461 -4.22 2.34 13.22
N GLU A 462 -5.26 2.50 12.40
CA GLU A 462 -6.18 1.45 11.96
C GLU A 462 -6.21 1.39 10.44
N TYR A 463 -6.11 0.21 9.83
CA TYR A 463 -6.03 0.04 8.39
C TYR A 463 -6.96 -1.07 7.90
N LEU A 464 -7.90 -0.72 7.01
CA LEU A 464 -8.77 -1.70 6.35
C LEU A 464 -7.96 -2.49 5.31
N LEU A 465 -7.84 -3.80 5.49
CA LEU A 465 -7.02 -4.66 4.64
C LEU A 465 -7.70 -5.00 3.31
N PHE A 466 -9.03 -5.06 3.28
CA PHE A 466 -9.77 -5.34 2.07
C PHE A 466 -9.68 -4.20 1.07
N ARG A 467 -9.43 -4.54 -0.20
CA ARG A 467 -9.28 -3.59 -1.29
C ARG A 467 -10.32 -3.86 -2.36
N THR A 468 -10.96 -2.81 -2.86
CA THR A 468 -11.90 -2.89 -3.97
C THR A 468 -11.26 -2.41 -5.26
N PHE A 469 -11.84 -2.79 -6.40
CA PHE A 469 -11.31 -2.50 -7.73
C PHE A 469 -11.72 -1.11 -8.29
N HIS A 470 -11.92 -0.10 -7.45
CA HIS A 470 -12.29 1.23 -7.95
C HIS A 470 -11.05 2.05 -8.35
N GLU A 471 -11.18 2.86 -9.41
CA GLU A 471 -10.18 3.88 -9.73
C GLU A 471 -10.34 5.07 -8.77
N GLN A 472 -9.23 5.68 -8.34
CA GLN A 472 -9.25 6.86 -7.50
C GLN A 472 -9.83 8.05 -8.27
N ILE A 473 -10.80 8.74 -7.68
CA ILE A 473 -11.49 9.87 -8.31
C ILE A 473 -11.24 11.13 -7.49
N ASN A 474 -10.82 12.22 -8.14
CA ASN A 474 -10.77 13.51 -7.47
C ASN A 474 -12.21 13.99 -7.16
N PRO A 475 -12.58 14.17 -5.87
CA PRO A 475 -13.95 14.42 -5.48
C PRO A 475 -14.50 15.77 -5.94
N PHE A 476 -13.65 16.78 -6.16
CA PHE A 476 -14.07 18.16 -6.44
C PHE A 476 -13.99 18.54 -7.92
N VAL A 477 -13.35 17.71 -8.74
CA VAL A 477 -13.23 17.93 -10.19
C VAL A 477 -14.17 17.02 -10.98
N SER A 478 -14.49 15.84 -10.43
CA SER A 478 -15.33 14.86 -11.11
C SER A 478 -16.82 15.10 -10.92
N ARG A 479 -17.62 14.64 -11.90
CA ARG A 479 -19.07 14.67 -11.81
C ARG A 479 -19.56 13.63 -10.79
N LEU A 480 -20.45 14.05 -9.89
CA LEU A 480 -21.12 13.15 -8.95
C LEU A 480 -21.90 12.03 -9.68
N PRO A 481 -21.76 10.76 -9.27
CA PRO A 481 -22.50 9.64 -9.85
C PRO A 481 -24.00 9.77 -9.55
N GLU A 482 -24.90 9.49 -10.49
CA GLU A 482 -26.35 9.53 -10.24
C GLU A 482 -26.82 10.81 -9.50
N ALA A 483 -26.30 11.97 -9.91
CA ALA A 483 -26.53 13.23 -9.21
C ALA A 483 -28.03 13.64 -9.10
N ASN A 484 -28.94 13.00 -9.83
CA ASN A 484 -30.39 13.16 -9.72
C ASN A 484 -31.04 12.26 -8.64
N TYR A 485 -30.26 11.66 -7.75
CA TYR A 485 -30.75 10.82 -6.65
C TYR A 485 -31.69 11.60 -5.72
N SER A 486 -32.80 10.96 -5.32
CA SER A 486 -33.88 11.59 -4.53
C SER A 486 -34.15 10.91 -3.19
N GLY A 487 -33.27 10.02 -2.74
CA GLY A 487 -33.33 9.41 -1.40
C GLY A 487 -32.50 10.15 -0.35
N PRO A 488 -32.34 9.59 0.86
CA PRO A 488 -31.53 10.17 1.92
C PRO A 488 -30.06 10.36 1.52
N LEU A 489 -29.44 11.48 1.91
CA LEU A 489 -28.02 11.74 1.59
C LEU A 489 -27.08 10.66 2.13
N THR A 490 -27.40 10.12 3.31
CA THR A 490 -26.66 9.02 3.91
C THR A 490 -26.56 7.85 2.93
N ASP A 491 -27.68 7.37 2.38
CA ASP A 491 -27.70 6.25 1.43
C ASP A 491 -26.91 6.54 0.14
N TYR A 492 -26.97 7.79 -0.32
CA TYR A 492 -26.22 8.23 -1.49
C TYR A 492 -24.69 8.17 -1.26
N ILE A 493 -24.23 8.70 -0.12
CA ILE A 493 -22.80 8.71 0.26
C ILE A 493 -22.24 7.29 0.19
N PHE A 494 -22.92 6.33 0.80
CA PHE A 494 -22.45 4.95 0.80
C PHE A 494 -22.47 4.31 -0.57
N LYS A 495 -23.57 4.45 -1.31
CA LYS A 495 -23.73 3.71 -2.55
C LYS A 495 -22.81 4.22 -3.67
N TYR A 496 -22.51 5.52 -3.67
CA TYR A 496 -21.89 6.17 -4.81
C TYR A 496 -20.56 6.85 -4.50
N LEU A 497 -20.30 7.23 -3.24
CA LEU A 497 -19.15 8.07 -2.90
C LEU A 497 -18.03 7.35 -2.16
N THR A 498 -18.11 6.05 -1.93
CA THR A 498 -16.98 5.26 -1.41
C THR A 498 -15.67 5.47 -2.21
N PRO A 499 -15.68 5.58 -3.56
CA PRO A 499 -14.46 5.88 -4.34
C PRO A 499 -13.83 7.26 -4.07
N PHE A 500 -14.50 8.13 -3.31
CA PHE A 500 -14.11 9.53 -3.06
C PHE A 500 -13.35 9.69 -1.74
N ARG A 501 -12.88 8.59 -1.12
CA ARG A 501 -11.99 8.61 0.06
C ARG A 501 -12.56 9.38 1.27
N ILE A 502 -13.86 9.20 1.53
CA ILE A 502 -14.62 9.92 2.60
C ILE A 502 -14.32 9.37 4.00
N HIS A 503 -13.27 9.84 4.64
CA HIS A 503 -12.91 9.44 6.00
C HIS A 503 -14.08 9.51 7.02
N HIS A 504 -14.82 10.63 7.06
CA HIS A 504 -15.99 10.80 7.93
C HIS A 504 -17.06 11.67 7.27
N TRP A 505 -18.30 11.55 7.72
CA TRP A 505 -19.36 12.48 7.34
C TRP A 505 -20.28 12.84 8.50
N VAL A 506 -21.00 13.96 8.36
CA VAL A 506 -22.07 14.40 9.25
C VAL A 506 -23.23 14.87 8.38
N VAL A 507 -24.42 14.31 8.58
CA VAL A 507 -25.65 14.70 7.90
C VAL A 507 -26.53 15.46 8.89
N ARG A 508 -26.87 16.72 8.58
CA ARG A 508 -27.71 17.61 9.39
C ARG A 508 -28.39 18.64 8.49
N ASP A 509 -29.58 19.10 8.89
CA ASP A 509 -30.21 20.30 8.34
C ASP A 509 -29.52 21.53 8.95
N LEU A 510 -28.54 22.08 8.23
CA LEU A 510 -27.66 23.14 8.74
C LEU A 510 -28.36 24.50 8.76
N ASP A 511 -29.33 24.70 7.89
CA ASP A 511 -30.01 26.00 7.68
C ASP A 511 -31.51 25.98 7.98
N ARG A 512 -32.02 24.86 8.49
CA ARG A 512 -33.41 24.65 8.92
C ARG A 512 -34.43 24.81 7.80
N ASP A 513 -34.05 24.57 6.55
CA ASP A 513 -35.00 24.57 5.43
C ASP A 513 -35.80 23.26 5.31
N GLY A 514 -35.53 22.29 6.20
CA GLY A 514 -36.17 20.98 6.23
C GLY A 514 -35.48 19.95 5.33
N LYS A 515 -34.36 20.30 4.69
CA LYS A 515 -33.51 19.38 3.94
C LYS A 515 -32.20 19.18 4.67
N GLU A 516 -31.67 17.98 4.55
CA GLU A 516 -30.36 17.67 5.13
C GLU A 516 -29.24 18.06 4.16
N GLU A 517 -28.16 18.63 4.68
CA GLU A 517 -26.85 18.70 4.07
C GLU A 517 -25.92 17.64 4.67
N ALA A 518 -24.88 17.28 3.94
CA ALA A 518 -23.81 16.44 4.46
C ALA A 518 -22.45 17.13 4.36
N LEU A 519 -21.75 17.23 5.50
CA LEU A 519 -20.33 17.54 5.52
C LEU A 519 -19.55 16.24 5.39
N LEU A 520 -18.61 16.22 4.45
CA LEU A 520 -17.79 15.07 4.10
C LEU A 520 -16.31 15.42 4.33
N LEU A 521 -15.65 14.74 5.25
CA LEU A 521 -14.20 14.82 5.42
C LEU A 521 -13.56 13.81 4.46
N MET A 522 -12.85 14.30 3.46
CA MET A 522 -12.26 13.51 2.38
C MET A 522 -10.73 13.61 2.43
N ARG A 523 -10.03 12.50 2.23
CA ARG A 523 -8.56 12.50 2.11
C ARG A 523 -8.16 12.89 0.68
N THR A 524 -7.14 13.74 0.54
CA THR A 524 -6.76 14.36 -0.75
C THR A 524 -5.29 14.18 -1.14
N ASP A 525 -4.44 13.62 -0.29
CA ASP A 525 -3.04 13.30 -0.61
C ASP A 525 -2.92 12.01 -1.45
N ASP A 526 -1.85 11.91 -2.24
CA ASP A 526 -1.59 10.75 -3.10
C ASP A 526 -0.85 9.60 -2.38
N ASP A 527 -0.19 9.89 -1.26
CA ASP A 527 0.62 8.92 -0.51
C ASP A 527 -0.18 8.29 0.65
N LEU A 528 -0.54 7.01 0.49
CA LEU A 528 -1.29 6.24 1.50
C LEU A 528 -0.62 6.23 2.88
N TRP A 529 0.72 6.19 2.94
CA TRP A 529 1.49 6.07 4.18
C TRP A 529 2.06 7.41 4.68
N GLY A 530 1.91 8.46 3.88
CA GLY A 530 2.27 9.83 4.25
C GLY A 530 1.36 10.41 5.34
N TRP A 531 1.70 11.63 5.77
CA TRP A 531 0.83 12.39 6.67
C TRP A 531 -0.46 12.74 5.92
N PRO A 532 -1.64 12.32 6.43
CA PRO A 532 -2.87 12.47 5.69
C PRO A 532 -3.27 13.95 5.58
N GLU A 533 -3.71 14.34 4.38
CA GLU A 533 -4.28 15.65 4.12
C GLU A 533 -5.78 15.53 3.89
N TYR A 534 -6.57 16.25 4.68
CA TYR A 534 -8.03 16.21 4.56
C TYR A 534 -8.62 17.53 4.05
N ARG A 535 -9.71 17.39 3.29
CA ARG A 535 -10.57 18.47 2.83
C ARG A 535 -12.02 18.22 3.23
N VAL A 536 -12.78 19.30 3.39
CA VAL A 536 -14.21 19.21 3.68
C VAL A 536 -15.01 19.52 2.42
N GLY A 537 -15.91 18.63 2.06
CA GLY A 537 -16.94 18.86 1.06
C GLY A 537 -18.32 19.03 1.68
N LEU A 538 -19.11 19.93 1.15
CA LEU A 538 -20.53 20.10 1.45
C LEU A 538 -21.37 19.48 0.33
N LEU A 539 -22.00 18.36 0.62
CA LEU A 539 -22.95 17.70 -0.26
C LEU A 539 -24.38 18.17 0.07
N ARG A 540 -25.10 18.63 -0.94
CA ARG A 540 -26.48 19.16 -0.78
C ARG A 540 -27.33 18.90 -2.01
N GLN A 541 -28.64 18.91 -1.83
CA GLN A 541 -29.58 18.77 -2.93
C GLN A 541 -30.20 20.11 -3.34
N GLU A 542 -29.84 20.59 -4.54
CA GLU A 542 -30.37 21.82 -5.12
C GLU A 542 -31.13 21.53 -6.42
N ASN A 543 -32.37 21.99 -6.52
CA ASN A 543 -33.22 21.83 -7.71
C ASN A 543 -33.33 20.38 -8.21
N GLY A 544 -33.33 19.41 -7.30
CA GLY A 544 -33.39 17.97 -7.61
C GLY A 544 -32.07 17.35 -8.03
N TRP A 545 -30.96 18.09 -7.95
CA TRP A 545 -29.62 17.61 -8.24
C TRP A 545 -28.70 17.76 -7.03
N LEU A 546 -27.91 16.72 -6.75
CA LEU A 546 -26.85 16.73 -5.78
C LEU A 546 -25.66 17.53 -6.29
N GLN A 547 -25.10 18.35 -5.41
CA GLN A 547 -23.90 19.13 -5.65
C GLN A 547 -22.95 18.95 -4.48
N LEU A 548 -21.66 18.81 -4.79
CA LEU A 548 -20.58 18.75 -3.82
C LEU A 548 -19.74 20.02 -3.98
N GLN A 549 -19.68 20.82 -2.92
CA GLN A 549 -18.89 22.06 -2.87
C GLN A 549 -17.69 21.86 -1.94
N GLU A 550 -16.48 22.22 -2.39
CA GLU A 550 -15.30 22.30 -1.52
C GLU A 550 -15.42 23.46 -0.52
N LEU A 551 -15.12 23.23 0.76
CA LEU A 551 -15.12 24.23 1.83
C LEU A 551 -13.81 24.24 2.63
N GLY A 552 -13.41 25.45 3.06
CA GLY A 552 -12.38 25.66 4.07
C GLY A 552 -10.93 25.31 3.64
N PRO A 553 -10.02 25.20 4.61
CA PRO A 553 -8.60 24.90 4.41
C PRO A 553 -8.29 23.39 4.31
N VAL A 554 -7.05 23.04 3.94
CA VAL A 554 -6.53 21.65 4.03
C VAL A 554 -6.19 21.40 5.50
N PHE A 555 -6.52 20.23 6.01
CA PHE A 555 -6.09 19.78 7.32
C PHE A 555 -4.98 18.73 7.20
N ALA A 556 -3.73 19.13 7.45
CA ALA A 556 -2.59 18.24 7.61
C ALA A 556 -2.36 17.78 9.07
N ASN A 557 -3.11 18.35 10.02
CA ASN A 557 -2.93 18.16 11.46
C ASN A 557 -4.27 18.14 12.21
N LEU A 558 -5.23 17.41 11.64
CA LEU A 558 -6.56 17.22 12.21
C LEU A 558 -6.47 16.64 13.63
N GLY A 559 -7.18 17.23 14.59
CA GLY A 559 -7.21 16.81 15.99
C GLY A 559 -6.06 17.30 16.87
N GLU A 560 -5.02 17.96 16.32
CA GLU A 560 -3.89 18.41 17.13
C GLU A 560 -4.23 19.59 18.05
N GLY A 561 -3.67 19.60 19.27
CA GLY A 561 -3.62 20.73 20.21
C GLY A 561 -4.92 21.05 20.96
N GLU A 562 -4.91 22.11 21.77
CA GLU A 562 -6.09 22.59 22.51
C GLU A 562 -6.30 24.09 22.24
N PRO A 563 -7.46 24.53 21.69
CA PRO A 563 -8.60 23.72 21.19
C PRO A 563 -8.23 22.95 19.92
N ALA A 564 -8.68 21.71 19.76
CA ALA A 564 -8.22 20.80 18.70
C ALA A 564 -8.43 21.35 17.28
N SER A 565 -7.48 21.14 16.38
CA SER A 565 -7.66 21.51 14.97
C SER A 565 -8.79 20.68 14.39
N GLY A 566 -9.72 21.31 13.68
CA GLY A 566 -10.88 20.58 13.18
C GLY A 566 -12.00 21.47 12.69
N VAL A 567 -13.16 20.85 12.60
CA VAL A 567 -14.40 21.46 12.11
C VAL A 567 -15.43 21.38 13.22
N TYR A 568 -16.08 22.51 13.47
CA TYR A 568 -17.09 22.66 14.51
C TYR A 568 -18.39 23.21 13.89
N LEU A 569 -19.52 22.85 14.48
CA LEU A 569 -20.84 23.38 14.14
C LEU A 569 -21.45 24.08 15.35
N ALA A 570 -21.84 25.34 15.20
CA ALA A 570 -22.50 26.08 16.27
C ALA A 570 -23.46 27.12 15.69
N ASP A 571 -24.53 27.43 16.43
CA ASP A 571 -25.39 28.59 16.21
C ASP A 571 -24.74 29.79 16.91
N LEU A 572 -24.02 30.61 16.15
CA LEU A 572 -23.21 31.70 16.67
C LEU A 572 -24.01 32.98 16.91
N VAL A 573 -25.11 33.18 16.18
CA VAL A 573 -25.90 34.41 16.18
C VAL A 573 -27.29 34.26 16.81
N GLY A 574 -27.65 33.06 17.24
CA GLY A 574 -28.91 32.75 17.95
C GLY A 574 -30.14 32.72 17.04
N ASP A 575 -29.95 32.64 15.71
CA ASP A 575 -31.03 32.51 14.72
C ASP A 575 -31.40 31.04 14.44
N ARG A 576 -30.65 30.13 15.07
CA ARG A 576 -30.79 28.67 14.99
C ARG A 576 -30.24 28.04 13.71
N GLU A 577 -29.72 28.83 12.77
CA GLU A 577 -28.89 28.31 11.68
C GLU A 577 -27.50 27.94 12.24
N LEU A 578 -26.86 26.91 11.68
CA LEU A 578 -25.55 26.46 12.15
C LEU A 578 -24.45 26.99 11.23
N GLU A 579 -23.49 27.73 11.78
CA GLU A 579 -22.25 28.05 11.09
C GLU A 579 -21.24 26.90 11.13
N ILE A 580 -20.46 26.79 10.05
CA ILE A 580 -19.34 25.85 9.95
C ILE A 580 -18.07 26.60 10.32
N ILE A 581 -17.41 26.13 11.37
CA ILE A 581 -16.21 26.76 11.93
C ILE A 581 -15.02 25.86 11.66
N PHE A 582 -14.07 26.36 10.88
CA PHE A 582 -12.80 25.71 10.61
C PHE A 582 -11.74 26.31 11.52
N LEU A 583 -11.11 25.46 12.34
CA LEU A 583 -9.98 25.82 13.16
C LEU A 583 -8.77 25.01 12.72
N HIS A 584 -7.79 25.63 12.10
CA HIS A 584 -6.58 24.93 11.65
C HIS A 584 -5.33 25.50 12.28
N ARG A 585 -4.33 24.63 12.44
CA ARG A 585 -3.00 25.00 12.90
C ARG A 585 -2.06 25.08 11.73
N GLU A 586 -1.38 26.20 11.57
CA GLU A 586 -0.37 26.38 10.53
C GLU A 586 0.95 26.79 11.17
N TYR A 587 2.07 26.32 10.62
CA TYR A 587 3.38 26.79 11.03
C TYR A 587 3.72 28.07 10.27
N ASP A 588 3.75 29.20 10.97
CA ASP A 588 4.13 30.47 10.38
C ASP A 588 5.66 30.57 10.34
N LEU A 589 6.21 30.49 9.12
CA LEU A 589 7.66 30.60 8.87
C LEU A 589 8.26 31.93 9.34
N ARG A 590 7.46 33.02 9.34
CA ARG A 590 7.94 34.36 9.72
C ARG A 590 8.14 34.46 11.22
N THR A 591 7.17 33.97 11.99
CA THR A 591 7.22 34.00 13.46
C THR A 591 7.88 32.75 14.06
N ARG A 592 8.16 31.73 13.22
CA ARG A 592 8.68 30.41 13.62
C ARG A 592 7.86 29.78 14.74
N SER A 593 6.54 29.99 14.71
CA SER A 593 5.61 29.44 15.68
C SER A 593 4.38 28.86 14.99
N ARG A 594 3.74 27.89 15.65
CA ARG A 594 2.44 27.39 15.22
C ARG A 594 1.38 28.43 15.59
N LYS A 595 0.55 28.80 14.63
CA LYS A 595 -0.58 29.72 14.78
C LYS A 595 -1.89 28.96 14.60
N LEU A 596 -2.93 29.45 15.26
CA LEU A 596 -4.32 29.06 15.06
C LEU A 596 -4.99 30.03 14.11
N ARG A 597 -5.62 29.49 13.06
CA ARG A 597 -6.41 30.24 12.11
C ARG A 597 -7.86 29.77 12.16
N LEU A 598 -8.76 30.76 12.29
CA LEU A 598 -10.20 30.57 12.36
C LEU A 598 -10.86 31.06 11.07
N GLU A 599 -11.68 30.22 10.45
CA GLU A 599 -12.57 30.58 9.36
C GLU A 599 -14.01 30.16 9.70
N ILE A 600 -14.96 31.07 9.51
CA ILE A 600 -16.38 30.81 9.76
C ILE A 600 -17.12 30.88 8.43
N TYR A 601 -17.91 29.87 8.12
CA TYR A 601 -18.77 29.78 6.94
C TYR A 601 -20.23 29.80 7.36
N ALA A 602 -21.03 30.61 6.68
CA ALA A 602 -22.46 30.76 6.91
C ALA A 602 -23.20 30.74 5.56
N LYS A 603 -24.51 30.44 5.59
CA LYS A 603 -25.38 30.51 4.43
C LYS A 603 -25.62 31.96 4.03
N GLN A 604 -25.35 32.29 2.77
CA GLN A 604 -25.58 33.61 2.17
C GLN A 604 -26.37 33.43 0.86
N GLY A 605 -27.70 33.50 0.96
CA GLY A 605 -28.58 33.12 -0.14
C GLY A 605 -28.48 31.62 -0.43
N PRO A 606 -28.28 31.18 -1.68
CA PRO A 606 -28.15 29.76 -2.02
C PRO A 606 -26.73 29.21 -1.81
N ALA A 607 -25.77 29.97 -1.29
CA ALA A 607 -24.37 29.55 -1.23
C ALA A 607 -23.81 29.63 0.18
N TRP A 608 -22.97 28.67 0.54
CA TRP A 608 -22.17 28.71 1.77
C TRP A 608 -20.86 29.45 1.49
N LYS A 609 -20.62 30.52 2.25
CA LYS A 609 -19.48 31.43 2.06
C LYS A 609 -18.85 31.81 3.38
N ARG A 610 -17.59 32.24 3.34
CA ARG A 610 -16.92 32.84 4.49
C ARG A 610 -17.75 34.01 5.02
N ALA A 611 -18.08 33.96 6.31
CA ALA A 611 -18.80 35.00 7.02
C ALA A 611 -17.95 36.27 7.18
N HIS A 612 -16.62 36.13 7.13
CA HIS A 612 -15.68 37.25 7.13
C HIS A 612 -14.49 37.00 6.18
N GLU A 613 -14.05 38.06 5.49
CA GLU A 613 -12.92 37.99 4.55
C GLU A 613 -11.55 38.06 5.24
N ILE A 614 -11.49 38.60 6.47
CA ILE A 614 -10.23 38.78 7.20
C ILE A 614 -9.79 37.44 7.79
N ASP A 615 -8.52 37.08 7.63
CA ASP A 615 -7.94 35.91 8.30
C ASP A 615 -7.71 36.20 9.79
N LEU A 616 -8.27 35.36 10.65
CA LEU A 616 -8.17 35.47 12.10
C LEU A 616 -7.09 34.53 12.60
N VAL A 617 -5.85 35.04 12.73
CA VAL A 617 -4.65 34.24 13.03
C VAL A 617 -4.00 34.70 14.32
N TYR A 618 -3.83 33.78 15.28
CA TYR A 618 -3.29 34.05 16.62
C TYR A 618 -2.44 32.89 17.14
N ASP A 619 -1.63 33.09 18.21
CA ASP A 619 -0.92 31.98 18.87
C ASP A 619 -1.88 31.06 19.63
N ASP A 620 -2.95 31.63 20.17
CA ASP A 620 -4.09 30.92 20.76
C ASP A 620 -5.36 31.75 20.55
N LEU A 621 -6.54 31.14 20.53
CA LEU A 621 -7.81 31.88 20.42
C LEU A 621 -8.99 31.17 21.08
N ARG A 622 -10.02 31.93 21.49
CA ARG A 622 -11.32 31.41 21.94
C ARG A 622 -12.47 32.13 21.26
N LEU A 623 -13.49 31.38 20.89
CA LEU A 623 -14.75 31.89 20.32
C LEU A 623 -15.87 31.58 21.32
N CYS A 624 -16.45 32.60 21.93
CA CYS A 624 -17.41 32.42 23.01
C CYS A 624 -18.62 33.34 22.89
N ALA A 625 -19.79 32.87 23.30
CA ALA A 625 -20.92 33.75 23.62
C ALA A 625 -20.82 34.18 25.09
N ILE A 626 -20.88 35.50 25.35
CA ILE A 626 -20.86 36.09 26.68
C ILE A 626 -22.05 37.04 26.79
N ASP A 627 -22.96 36.76 27.71
CA ASP A 627 -24.16 37.55 27.96
C ASP A 627 -25.01 37.82 26.70
N GLY A 628 -25.04 36.84 25.78
CA GLY A 628 -25.78 36.91 24.51
C GLY A 628 -25.03 37.55 23.34
N GLU A 629 -23.81 38.05 23.56
CA GLU A 629 -22.97 38.64 22.51
C GLU A 629 -21.85 37.67 22.11
N LEU A 630 -21.56 37.56 20.83
CA LEU A 630 -20.49 36.70 20.32
C LEU A 630 -19.13 37.43 20.35
N TRP A 631 -18.16 36.82 21.01
CA TRP A 631 -16.81 37.33 21.21
C TRP A 631 -15.74 36.38 20.66
N LEU A 632 -14.73 36.98 20.02
CA LEU A 632 -13.47 36.31 19.69
C LEU A 632 -12.35 36.94 20.50
N TYR A 633 -11.57 36.10 21.20
CA TYR A 633 -10.36 36.51 21.90
C TYR A 633 -9.16 35.85 21.24
N GLY A 634 -8.32 36.65 20.58
CA GLY A 634 -7.06 36.20 19.99
C GLY A 634 -5.88 36.56 20.89
N PHE A 635 -5.00 35.61 21.16
CA PHE A 635 -3.81 35.78 22.00
C PHE A 635 -2.55 35.76 21.14
N VAL A 636 -1.66 36.74 21.37
CA VAL A 636 -0.33 36.83 20.77
C VAL A 636 0.69 36.77 21.87
N ARG A 637 1.61 35.81 21.80
CA ARG A 637 2.69 35.65 22.80
C ARG A 637 3.72 36.76 22.63
N GLU A 638 4.16 37.33 23.74
CA GLU A 638 5.23 38.34 23.79
C GLU A 638 6.26 38.02 24.89
N GLY A 639 7.53 38.29 24.61
CA GLY A 639 8.63 38.18 25.58
C GLY A 639 9.34 36.83 25.65
N GLN A 640 10.41 36.76 26.44
CA GLN A 640 11.32 35.59 26.50
C GLN A 640 10.75 34.38 27.25
N ASN A 641 9.74 34.58 28.10
CA ASN A 641 9.19 33.53 28.97
C ASN A 641 8.06 32.71 28.31
N ASN A 642 7.72 32.97 27.03
CA ASN A 642 6.72 32.23 26.22
C ASN A 642 5.29 32.09 26.80
N GLU A 643 4.97 32.77 27.90
CA GLU A 643 3.68 32.66 28.60
C GLU A 643 2.87 33.96 28.64
N ALA A 644 3.55 35.10 28.76
CA ALA A 644 2.92 36.42 28.75
C ALA A 644 2.61 36.85 27.31
N GLY A 645 1.67 37.78 27.17
CA GLY A 645 1.31 38.29 25.86
C GLY A 645 0.15 39.24 25.88
N ILE A 646 -0.46 39.40 24.72
CA ILE A 646 -1.54 40.35 24.48
C ILE A 646 -2.77 39.61 24.01
N VAL A 647 -3.90 39.88 24.65
CA VAL A 647 -5.22 39.44 24.21
C VAL A 647 -5.93 40.57 23.48
N TYR A 648 -6.35 40.28 22.25
CA TYR A 648 -7.18 41.12 21.42
C TYR A 648 -8.62 40.59 21.47
N GLY A 649 -9.56 41.42 21.93
CA GLY A 649 -10.98 41.07 21.99
C GLY A 649 -11.77 41.73 20.87
N PHE A 650 -12.56 40.93 20.17
CA PHE A 650 -13.44 41.35 19.09
C PHE A 650 -14.86 40.91 19.38
N GLU A 651 -15.81 41.78 19.05
CA GLU A 651 -17.24 41.54 19.21
C GLU A 651 -17.89 41.44 17.83
N TRP A 652 -18.75 40.45 17.64
CA TRP A 652 -19.49 40.25 16.40
C TRP A 652 -20.59 41.30 16.25
N ARG A 653 -20.50 42.16 15.23
CA ARG A 653 -21.56 43.12 14.88
C ARG A 653 -21.59 43.37 13.39
N ASN A 654 -22.79 43.46 12.83
CA ASN A 654 -23.02 43.71 11.39
C ASN A 654 -22.32 42.67 10.49
N GLY A 655 -22.38 41.39 10.86
CA GLY A 655 -21.82 40.30 10.07
C GLY A 655 -20.29 40.20 10.06
N ARG A 656 -19.60 40.80 11.03
CA ARG A 656 -18.13 40.69 11.17
C ARG A 656 -17.65 40.92 12.60
N PHE A 657 -16.43 40.49 12.88
CA PHE A 657 -15.72 40.81 14.12
C PHE A 657 -15.19 42.24 14.11
N ASN A 658 -15.56 43.02 15.12
CA ASN A 658 -15.10 44.40 15.30
C ASN A 658 -14.21 44.45 16.55
N TYR A 659 -13.01 45.02 16.40
CA TYR A 659 -12.07 45.16 17.51
C TYR A 659 -12.65 46.04 18.63
N ARG A 660 -12.51 45.58 19.88
CA ARG A 660 -13.02 46.28 21.07
C ARG A 660 -11.96 46.59 22.10
N GLN A 661 -11.06 45.64 22.37
CA GLN A 661 -10.14 45.75 23.48
C GLN A 661 -8.81 45.06 23.23
N ARG A 662 -7.77 45.57 23.90
CA ARG A 662 -6.43 44.99 23.98
C ARG A 662 -6.00 44.96 25.45
N SER A 663 -5.64 43.79 25.93
CA SER A 663 -5.23 43.57 27.32
C SER A 663 -3.89 42.87 27.38
N ASN A 664 -2.95 43.40 28.16
CA ASN A 664 -1.71 42.69 28.48
C ASN A 664 -1.99 41.69 29.60
N VAL A 665 -1.58 40.44 29.41
CA VAL A 665 -1.90 39.35 30.33
C VAL A 665 -0.64 38.56 30.66
N SER A 666 -0.56 38.06 31.90
CA SER A 666 0.54 37.20 32.33
C SER A 666 0.45 35.81 31.70
N ARG A 667 -0.77 35.30 31.47
CA ARG A 667 -1.09 34.05 30.77
C ARG A 667 -2.50 34.14 30.16
N PHE A 668 -2.71 33.47 29.02
CA PHE A 668 -4.02 33.47 28.37
C PHE A 668 -5.12 32.76 29.18
N SER A 669 -4.79 31.64 29.83
CA SER A 669 -5.74 30.90 30.67
C SER A 669 -6.30 31.75 31.82
N VAL A 670 -5.46 32.56 32.47
CA VAL A 670 -5.87 33.48 33.55
C VAL A 670 -6.83 34.55 33.04
N PHE A 671 -6.60 35.07 31.83
CA PHE A 671 -7.56 35.98 31.19
C PHE A 671 -8.90 35.30 30.94
N LEU A 672 -8.88 34.07 30.42
CA LEU A 672 -10.10 33.30 30.20
C LEU A 672 -10.84 33.00 31.51
N GLU A 673 -10.15 32.73 32.61
CA GLU A 673 -10.78 32.53 33.93
C GLU A 673 -11.50 33.78 34.45
N GLY A 674 -11.07 34.98 34.04
CA GLY A 674 -11.68 36.26 34.40
C GLY A 674 -12.95 36.61 33.61
N LEU A 675 -13.29 35.86 32.56
CA LEU A 675 -14.53 36.05 31.80
C LEU A 675 -15.74 35.45 32.54
N SER A 676 -16.96 35.85 32.16
CA SER A 676 -18.21 35.36 32.76
C SER A 676 -18.27 33.83 32.81
N THR A 677 -18.67 33.27 33.95
CA THR A 677 -18.87 31.82 34.11
C THR A 677 -20.07 31.29 33.33
N LEU A 678 -20.98 32.17 32.89
CA LEU A 678 -22.14 31.83 32.06
C LEU A 678 -21.82 31.82 30.56
N ARG A 679 -20.54 31.86 30.19
CA ARG A 679 -20.13 31.82 28.77
C ARG A 679 -20.34 30.44 28.16
N THR A 680 -20.60 30.44 26.86
CA THR A 680 -20.55 29.25 26.01
C THR A 680 -19.28 29.32 25.16
N ASP A 681 -18.43 28.28 25.18
CA ASP A 681 -17.21 28.20 24.37
C ASP A 681 -17.45 27.25 23.19
N PHE A 682 -17.48 27.82 21.98
CA PHE A 682 -17.85 27.11 20.75
C PHE A 682 -16.71 26.25 20.18
N LEU A 683 -15.51 26.31 20.75
CA LEU A 683 -14.36 25.47 20.35
C LEU A 683 -14.14 24.29 21.30
N ARG A 684 -15.21 23.88 22.01
CA ARG A 684 -15.22 22.68 22.85
C ARG A 684 -15.55 21.41 22.04
N PRO A 685 -15.16 20.23 22.54
CA PRO A 685 -15.45 18.94 21.86
C PRO A 685 -16.94 18.71 21.55
N GLU A 686 -17.86 19.25 22.35
CA GLU A 686 -19.32 19.15 22.13
C GLU A 686 -19.80 19.78 20.82
N TYR A 687 -19.07 20.76 20.27
CA TYR A 687 -19.37 21.41 19.00
C TYR A 687 -18.57 20.82 17.83
N MET A 688 -17.57 19.99 18.10
CA MET A 688 -16.66 19.45 17.09
C MET A 688 -17.32 18.33 16.30
N VAL A 689 -17.30 18.43 14.97
CA VAL A 689 -17.77 17.37 14.06
C VAL A 689 -16.62 16.57 13.46
N PHE A 690 -15.46 17.19 13.23
CA PHE A 690 -14.24 16.51 12.76
C PHE A 690 -13.00 16.97 13.53
N PRO A 691 -12.13 16.06 13.99
CA PRO A 691 -12.35 14.60 14.02
C PRO A 691 -13.42 14.24 15.05
N ARG A 692 -14.12 13.10 14.89
CA ARG A 692 -15.09 12.65 15.91
C ARG A 692 -14.32 12.17 17.16
N GLY A 693 -14.62 12.74 18.33
CA GLY A 693 -14.08 12.25 19.59
C GLY A 693 -14.62 10.86 19.93
N ALA A 694 -13.80 10.00 20.54
CA ALA A 694 -14.16 8.62 20.90
C ALA A 694 -15.33 8.49 21.91
N GLU A 695 -15.84 9.59 22.46
CA GLU A 695 -16.83 9.59 23.55
C GLU A 695 -18.20 10.21 23.18
N GLN A 696 -18.49 10.51 21.92
CA GLN A 696 -19.83 10.98 21.52
C GLN A 696 -20.66 9.84 20.91
N PRO A 697 -21.55 9.18 21.67
CA PRO A 697 -22.69 8.51 21.04
C PRO A 697 -23.49 9.56 20.28
N ALA A 698 -23.99 9.19 19.08
CA ALA A 698 -24.88 10.04 18.31
C ALA A 698 -25.96 10.59 19.24
N ALA A 699 -26.03 11.92 19.37
CA ALA A 699 -27.07 12.57 20.13
C ALA A 699 -28.40 12.07 19.57
N THR A 700 -29.13 11.30 20.38
CA THR A 700 -30.52 11.00 20.10
C THR A 700 -31.26 12.32 20.11
N ASP A 701 -31.76 12.73 18.95
CA ASP A 701 -32.72 13.83 18.85
C ASP A 701 -33.85 13.56 19.85
N HIS A 702 -33.91 14.36 20.91
CA HIS A 702 -35.10 14.43 21.74
C HIS A 702 -36.11 15.35 21.03
N PRO A 703 -37.40 14.97 21.03
CA PRO A 703 -38.46 15.59 20.22
C PRO A 703 -38.69 17.07 20.51
#